data_AF-A0A0W0F391-F1
#
_entry.id   AF-A0A0W0F391-F1
#
_cell.length_a   1.000
_cell.length_b   1.000
_cell.length_c   1.000
_cell.angle_alpha   90.00
_cell.angle_beta   90.00
_cell.angle_gamma   90.00
#
_symmetry.space_group_name_H-M   'P 1'
#
loop_
_entity.id
_entity.type
_entity.pdbx_description
1 polymer ?
#
loop_
_entity_poly.entity_id
_entity_poly.type
_entity_poly.pdbx_seq_one_letter_code
_entity_poly.pdbx_strand_id
1 'polypeptide(L)'
;MWNGFLTTTIIPSCSTCQIHEFTRWPKAKEEQTADCNQRPSGSARNCQYLHRIWSHQPQAPPPPPPQQQQQPGNDTTSTTVYNSIDLDSGVAQDGVGIQETEKEQAKAKRYEDSDAPLLLWMKDYHEEYLAWTFLTEGRRLEMLCERCIQFEHSHLPLHRIKRWNINHFTCVTPQELRIWVCLGHHSGTFCNNPKTVNDFVVININGIHAITVDFCECTKVEHRNQLLKFGLWPASYKDLHSAATFNVLQMFHVLNAQGHVMSTDFYHSLVLMTDGNGLRKLPDWQQQFTTMVCKWRHIKMAKRAGRGHDPSGLEGTPKGSMAIPCRACPHPGINLPSDWLYSLTLSINTNFKQKACARANDYCDPALGPGWGVFVHQEKYMNEVKKHTSQDEISHCVGFSAIWNANHKKSKGLWATGIGAVTCACHKLFRPNGMGDLQKGERYINMDSILLMSLVGSSIQWLYVSYDIACQWKVNFFDCMKERPKEWQFPRERNVQFKVPKFHLQAHTEKCFAPYTFEYAEGVGEVDGEAPERTWAEHNEASSSLSMIWNWKKTIALGISNLVVYTRAFSAFTDALKEQHGRELVDWERMVREWEQAMARDDLGKECPYDLPSSVITLAKIKKALADEEHKREKKGENAEGTSMSTMLSEALDIEENHSNGLAVEAINISGD
;
A
#
# COMPACT_ATOMS: atom_id res chain seq x y z
N MET A 1 2.84 -3.15 16.81
CA MET A 1 4.20 -2.67 17.19
C MET A 1 4.63 -1.44 16.38
N TRP A 2 3.74 -0.45 16.27
CA TRP A 2 4.04 0.95 15.87
C TRP A 2 3.70 1.91 17.03
N ASN A 3 3.60 1.38 18.26
CA ASN A 3 3.42 2.20 19.45
C ASN A 3 4.80 2.65 19.90
N GLY A 4 5.12 3.87 19.48
CA GLY A 4 6.30 4.62 19.88
C GLY A 4 6.20 6.01 19.27
N PHE A 5 5.02 6.62 19.38
CA PHE A 5 4.79 8.01 19.05
C PHE A 5 5.02 8.82 20.33
N LEU A 6 5.88 9.84 20.21
CA LEU A 6 6.39 10.73 21.27
C LEU A 6 7.42 10.07 22.21
N THR A 7 8.37 10.88 22.68
CA THR A 7 9.33 10.58 23.74
C THR A 7 8.62 9.86 24.88
N THR A 8 8.68 8.54 24.85
CA THR A 8 8.04 7.71 25.86
C THR A 8 9.01 7.67 27.03
N THR A 9 8.72 8.45 28.07
CA THR A 9 9.38 8.25 29.37
C THR A 9 9.00 6.85 29.84
N ILE A 10 9.97 5.94 29.86
CA ILE A 10 9.75 4.59 30.36
C ILE A 10 9.62 4.71 31.88
N ILE A 11 8.41 4.57 32.39
CA ILE A 11 8.18 4.36 33.81
C ILE A 11 8.51 2.89 34.07
N PRO A 12 9.61 2.55 34.76
CA PRO A 12 9.83 1.19 35.17
C PRO A 12 8.67 0.77 36.08
N SER A 13 8.06 -0.37 35.80
CA SER A 13 7.07 -0.99 36.68
C SER A 13 7.78 -1.42 37.98
N CYS A 14 7.99 -0.48 38.89
CA CYS A 14 8.40 -0.78 40.25
C CYS A 14 7.14 -1.14 41.04
N SER A 15 7.02 -2.38 41.50
CA SER A 15 5.89 -2.86 42.31
C SER A 15 5.85 -2.28 43.74
N THR A 16 6.60 -1.22 44.04
CA THR A 16 6.73 -0.66 45.40
C THR A 16 6.81 0.86 45.51
N CYS A 17 6.51 1.66 44.47
CA CYS A 17 6.43 3.12 44.63
C CYS A 17 4.98 3.59 44.79
N GLN A 18 4.56 3.84 46.04
CA GLN A 18 3.42 4.71 46.32
C GLN A 18 3.82 6.15 45.94
N ILE A 19 3.29 6.64 44.82
CA ILE A 19 3.42 8.04 44.43
C ILE A 19 2.42 8.84 45.27
N HIS A 20 2.94 9.74 46.11
CA HIS A 20 2.16 10.80 46.72
C HIS A 20 1.64 11.74 45.63
N GLU A 21 0.31 11.84 45.52
CA GLU A 21 -0.38 12.81 44.65
C GLU A 21 -0.10 14.24 45.12
N PHE A 22 0.46 15.07 44.23
CA PHE A 22 0.50 16.52 44.38
C PHE A 22 -0.85 17.12 43.91
N THR A 23 -1.69 17.45 44.91
CA THR A 23 -2.60 18.60 45.03
C THR A 23 -3.27 19.18 43.77
N ARG A 24 -4.59 18.95 43.65
CA ARG A 24 -5.57 19.88 43.05
C ARG A 24 -5.92 21.01 44.03
N TRP A 25 -6.09 22.22 43.52
CA TRP A 25 -6.61 23.41 44.22
C TRP A 25 -8.17 23.44 44.23
N PRO A 26 -8.82 24.29 45.06
CA PRO A 26 -9.74 23.83 46.10
C PRO A 26 -11.24 23.99 45.77
N LYS A 27 -12.08 23.19 46.45
CA LYS A 27 -13.43 23.61 46.84
C LYS A 27 -13.58 23.41 48.35
N ALA A 28 -13.98 24.49 49.01
CA ALA A 28 -14.24 24.58 50.44
C ALA A 28 -15.59 23.94 50.81
N LYS A 29 -15.59 23.14 51.88
CA LYS A 29 -16.35 23.34 53.14
C LYS A 29 -16.21 22.10 54.05
N GLU A 30 -15.80 22.37 55.29
CA GLU A 30 -16.19 21.77 56.60
C GLU A 30 -16.74 20.32 56.59
N GLU A 31 -16.37 19.37 57.47
CA GLU A 31 -16.00 19.47 58.89
C GLU A 31 -15.55 18.06 59.38
N GLN A 32 -14.83 18.02 60.52
CA GLN A 32 -14.66 16.91 61.48
C GLN A 32 -13.62 15.78 61.24
N THR A 33 -12.48 16.01 61.90
CA THR A 33 -11.59 15.12 62.66
C THR A 33 -12.12 13.72 63.07
N ALA A 34 -11.32 12.67 62.84
CA ALA A 34 -10.85 11.74 63.91
C ALA A 34 -9.93 10.62 63.37
N ASP A 35 -8.76 10.56 63.98
CA ASP A 35 -7.88 9.42 64.30
C ASP A 35 -7.63 8.24 63.34
N CYS A 36 -6.33 8.09 63.06
CA CYS A 36 -5.68 6.92 62.50
C CYS A 36 -5.25 6.00 63.64
N ASN A 37 -5.59 4.71 63.59
CA ASN A 37 -4.67 3.64 64.05
C ASN A 37 -5.19 2.23 63.75
N GLN A 38 -4.22 1.34 63.53
CA GLN A 38 -4.29 -0.13 63.51
C GLN A 38 -4.31 -0.83 62.13
N ARG A 39 -3.10 -1.22 61.69
CA ARG A 39 -2.88 -2.51 61.01
C ARG A 39 -2.77 -3.62 62.08
N PRO A 40 -3.09 -4.88 61.72
CA PRO A 40 -1.97 -5.81 61.57
C PRO A 40 -2.11 -6.84 60.43
N SER A 41 -0.93 -7.22 59.93
CA SER A 41 -0.49 -8.49 59.35
C SER A 41 -1.47 -9.64 59.08
N GLY A 42 -1.29 -10.27 57.91
CA GLY A 42 -0.96 -11.70 57.89
C GLY A 42 -1.81 -12.65 57.03
N SER A 43 -1.07 -13.42 56.23
CA SER A 43 -1.37 -14.76 55.71
C SER A 43 -2.04 -14.90 54.33
N ALA A 44 -1.30 -15.65 53.50
CA ALA A 44 -1.73 -16.24 52.26
C ALA A 44 -2.77 -17.35 52.49
N ARG A 45 -3.75 -17.46 51.57
CA ARG A 45 -4.39 -18.72 51.18
C ARG A 45 -5.16 -18.53 49.86
N ASN A 46 -4.91 -19.47 48.93
CA ASN A 46 -5.73 -20.00 47.85
C ASN A 46 -6.99 -19.23 47.41
N CYS A 47 -7.07 -18.94 46.10
CA CYS A 47 -8.36 -18.74 45.45
C CYS A 47 -8.36 -19.38 44.05
N GLN A 48 -8.83 -20.64 44.00
CA GLN A 48 -9.66 -21.10 42.88
C GLN A 48 -11.03 -20.44 43.08
N TYR A 49 -11.59 -19.79 42.07
CA TYR A 49 -12.99 -19.92 41.65
C TYR A 49 -13.30 -19.00 40.46
N LEU A 50 -13.75 -19.64 39.39
CA LEU A 50 -14.45 -19.05 38.25
C LEU A 50 -15.92 -18.77 38.61
N HIS A 51 -16.52 -17.85 37.86
CA HIS A 51 -17.95 -17.57 37.64
C HIS A 51 -18.65 -16.43 38.39
N ARG A 52 -19.32 -15.62 37.54
CA ARG A 52 -20.36 -14.59 37.75
C ARG A 52 -19.88 -13.19 38.09
N ILE A 53 -20.04 -12.27 37.12
CA ILE A 53 -20.85 -11.04 37.21
C ILE A 53 -20.95 -10.48 35.77
N TRP A 54 -22.09 -10.69 35.12
CA TRP A 54 -22.57 -9.93 33.95
C TRP A 54 -24.07 -9.71 34.19
N SER A 55 -24.42 -8.59 34.82
CA SER A 55 -25.80 -8.11 34.89
C SER A 55 -25.83 -6.70 35.50
N HIS A 56 -25.57 -5.67 34.69
CA HIS A 56 -26.12 -4.33 34.93
C HIS A 56 -26.37 -3.64 33.59
N GLN A 57 -27.65 -3.47 33.26
CA GLN A 57 -28.13 -2.59 32.18
C GLN A 57 -27.93 -1.12 32.58
N PRO A 58 -27.50 -0.23 31.67
CA PRO A 58 -27.57 1.22 31.89
C PRO A 58 -29.02 1.72 31.68
N GLN A 59 -29.51 2.51 32.63
CA GLN A 59 -30.78 3.24 32.54
C GLN A 59 -30.73 4.35 31.47
N ALA A 60 -31.86 4.59 30.80
CA ALA A 60 -32.04 5.60 29.76
C ALA A 60 -31.94 7.04 30.31
N PRO A 61 -31.46 8.02 29.50
CA PRO A 61 -31.41 9.42 29.90
C PRO A 61 -32.81 10.07 29.89
N PRO A 62 -33.04 11.13 30.69
CA PRO A 62 -34.33 11.83 30.75
C PRO A 62 -34.60 12.69 29.51
N PRO A 63 -35.87 12.99 29.19
CA PRO A 63 -36.25 13.75 27.98
C PRO A 63 -35.97 15.26 28.12
N PRO A 64 -35.77 15.97 26.99
CA PRO A 64 -35.56 17.42 26.97
C PRO A 64 -36.86 18.21 27.27
N PRO A 65 -36.76 19.49 27.70
CA PRO A 65 -37.91 20.31 28.07
C PRO A 65 -38.74 20.77 26.85
N PRO A 66 -40.01 21.19 27.04
CA PRO A 66 -40.94 21.45 25.95
C PRO A 66 -40.59 22.74 25.19
N GLN A 67 -40.50 22.66 23.86
CA GLN A 67 -40.40 23.83 22.98
C GLN A 67 -41.76 24.56 22.91
N GLN A 68 -41.73 25.87 23.15
CA GLN A 68 -42.87 26.76 22.96
C GLN A 68 -43.17 26.94 21.46
N GLN A 69 -44.45 26.83 21.13
CA GLN A 69 -45.02 27.09 19.80
C GLN A 69 -44.86 28.57 19.42
N GLN A 70 -44.37 28.85 18.21
CA GLN A 70 -44.70 30.08 17.48
C GLN A 70 -45.08 29.73 16.04
N GLN A 71 -46.21 30.31 15.62
CA GLN A 71 -46.89 30.19 14.33
C GLN A 71 -46.32 31.19 13.29
N PRO A 72 -46.71 31.05 11.99
CA PRO A 72 -45.93 31.53 10.86
C PRO A 72 -46.27 32.97 10.44
N GLY A 73 -45.29 33.65 9.83
CA GLY A 73 -45.43 35.01 9.29
C GLY A 73 -44.70 35.14 7.95
N ASN A 74 -45.46 35.62 6.98
CA ASN A 74 -45.26 35.66 5.54
C ASN A 74 -44.23 36.69 5.01
N ASP A 75 -43.74 36.36 3.82
CA ASP A 75 -43.57 37.20 2.62
C ASP A 75 -42.30 38.01 2.29
N THR A 76 -41.89 37.72 1.04
CA THR A 76 -41.36 38.56 -0.05
C THR A 76 -39.86 38.86 -0.21
N THR A 77 -39.28 38.08 -1.14
CA THR A 77 -38.59 38.48 -2.39
C THR A 77 -37.27 39.26 -2.34
N SER A 78 -36.21 38.65 -2.89
CA SER A 78 -35.64 39.08 -4.19
C SER A 78 -34.51 38.14 -4.64
N THR A 79 -34.84 37.25 -5.57
CA THR A 79 -34.16 36.93 -6.83
C THR A 79 -32.70 37.41 -7.01
N THR A 80 -31.77 36.48 -7.29
CA THR A 80 -31.13 36.34 -8.62
C THR A 80 -30.57 34.92 -8.79
N VAL A 81 -31.05 34.27 -9.84
CA VAL A 81 -30.77 32.92 -10.35
C VAL A 81 -29.67 33.00 -11.42
N TYR A 82 -28.91 31.92 -11.63
CA TYR A 82 -28.67 31.20 -12.90
C TYR A 82 -27.46 30.26 -12.67
N ASN A 83 -27.68 28.98 -12.37
CA ASN A 83 -28.18 27.83 -13.17
C ASN A 83 -27.06 27.06 -13.86
N SER A 84 -26.81 25.88 -13.29
CA SER A 84 -26.35 24.67 -13.93
C SER A 84 -27.36 24.20 -14.99
N ILE A 85 -26.84 23.70 -16.11
CA ILE A 85 -27.60 23.08 -17.19
C ILE A 85 -27.62 21.57 -16.94
N ASP A 86 -28.82 21.02 -16.77
CA ASP A 86 -29.13 19.61 -17.00
C ASP A 86 -29.60 19.44 -18.44
N LEU A 87 -29.31 18.29 -19.06
CA LEU A 87 -30.10 17.76 -20.17
C LEU A 87 -30.24 16.23 -20.03
N ASP A 88 -31.51 15.85 -20.11
CA ASP A 88 -32.16 14.57 -19.90
C ASP A 88 -31.55 13.33 -20.57
N SER A 89 -31.74 12.19 -19.90
CA SER A 89 -31.80 10.86 -20.51
C SER A 89 -33.14 10.20 -20.16
N GLY A 90 -33.89 9.81 -21.19
CA GLY A 90 -35.22 9.19 -21.11
C GLY A 90 -35.21 7.72 -20.67
N VAL A 91 -36.17 7.41 -19.80
CA VAL A 91 -37.01 6.20 -19.65
C VAL A 91 -36.47 4.85 -20.14
N ALA A 92 -36.25 3.94 -19.20
CA ALA A 92 -36.50 2.50 -19.35
C ALA A 92 -37.03 1.90 -18.03
N GLN A 93 -38.00 1.00 -18.16
CA GLN A 93 -38.85 0.41 -17.12
C GLN A 93 -38.19 -0.74 -16.33
N ASP A 94 -38.68 -0.89 -15.10
CA ASP A 94 -38.90 -2.10 -14.30
C ASP A 94 -37.74 -3.07 -14.02
N GLY A 95 -37.30 -3.09 -12.75
CA GLY A 95 -36.39 -4.09 -12.20
C GLY A 95 -36.34 -4.06 -10.66
N VAL A 96 -37.09 -4.95 -10.05
CA VAL A 96 -37.13 -5.42 -8.64
C VAL A 96 -36.02 -4.89 -7.73
N GLY A 97 -36.42 -4.05 -6.76
CA GLY A 97 -35.54 -3.48 -5.74
C GLY A 97 -34.99 -4.50 -4.76
N ILE A 98 -33.66 -4.65 -4.75
CA ILE A 98 -32.91 -5.18 -3.62
C ILE A 98 -32.55 -3.96 -2.76
N GLN A 99 -33.11 -3.86 -1.55
CA GLN A 99 -32.71 -2.84 -0.59
C GLN A 99 -31.29 -3.13 -0.10
N GLU A 100 -30.30 -2.51 -0.73
CA GLU A 100 -29.00 -2.30 -0.10
C GLU A 100 -29.23 -1.40 1.11
N THR A 101 -29.09 -1.97 2.32
CA THR A 101 -28.95 -1.16 3.52
C THR A 101 -27.60 -0.46 3.45
N GLU A 102 -27.59 0.75 2.88
CA GLU A 102 -26.51 1.70 3.05
C GLU A 102 -26.27 1.86 4.56
N LYS A 103 -25.15 1.33 5.05
CA LYS A 103 -24.63 1.79 6.32
C LYS A 103 -24.20 3.24 6.09
N GLU A 104 -25.10 4.18 6.37
CA GLU A 104 -24.74 5.58 6.54
C GLU A 104 -23.54 5.64 7.48
N GLN A 105 -22.36 5.91 6.92
CA GLN A 105 -21.25 6.37 7.73
C GLN A 105 -21.76 7.65 8.37
N ALA A 106 -21.98 7.63 9.69
CA ALA A 106 -22.42 8.79 10.43
C ALA A 106 -21.49 9.96 10.07
N LYS A 107 -21.99 10.88 9.24
CA LYS A 107 -21.26 12.11 8.89
C LYS A 107 -20.89 12.77 10.21
N ALA A 108 -19.61 13.09 10.38
CA ALA A 108 -19.16 13.84 11.56
C ALA A 108 -20.10 15.04 11.76
N LYS A 109 -20.64 15.22 12.97
CA LYS A 109 -21.53 16.35 13.29
C LYS A 109 -20.80 17.65 12.94
N ARG A 110 -21.25 18.31 11.87
CA ARG A 110 -20.76 19.61 11.43
C ARG A 110 -21.63 20.66 12.14
N TYR A 111 -21.02 21.46 13.00
CA TYR A 111 -21.73 22.52 13.73
C TYR A 111 -22.10 23.64 12.75
N GLU A 112 -23.22 24.35 12.97
CA GLU A 112 -23.65 25.46 12.09
C GLU A 112 -22.59 26.56 11.95
N ASP A 113 -21.74 26.72 12.95
CA ASP A 113 -20.65 27.68 13.01
C ASP A 113 -19.32 27.12 12.50
N SER A 114 -19.28 25.90 11.97
CA SER A 114 -18.01 25.26 11.54
C SER A 114 -17.32 25.93 10.35
N ASP A 115 -18.05 26.76 9.59
CA ASP A 115 -17.49 27.61 8.52
C ASP A 115 -17.24 29.07 8.98
N ALA A 116 -17.76 29.44 10.16
CA ALA A 116 -17.55 30.74 10.80
C ALA A 116 -16.30 30.90 11.69
N PRO A 117 -15.49 29.89 12.09
CA PRO A 117 -14.45 30.11 13.10
C PRO A 117 -13.34 31.01 12.58
N LEU A 118 -13.02 30.91 11.28
CA LEU A 118 -12.00 31.75 10.66
C LEU A 118 -12.48 33.21 10.52
N LEU A 119 -13.76 33.43 10.21
CA LEU A 119 -14.35 34.78 10.12
C LEU A 119 -14.42 35.45 11.48
N LEU A 120 -14.83 34.70 12.51
CA LEU A 120 -14.85 35.17 13.89
C LEU A 120 -13.43 35.44 14.41
N TRP A 121 -12.48 34.53 14.14
CA TRP A 121 -11.07 34.73 14.48
C TRP A 121 -10.52 35.98 13.80
N MET A 122 -10.79 36.16 12.50
CA MET A 122 -10.35 37.34 11.76
C MET A 122 -11.04 38.62 12.22
N LYS A 123 -12.28 38.59 12.71
CA LYS A 123 -12.95 39.81 13.15
C LYS A 123 -12.55 40.22 14.57
N ASP A 124 -12.53 39.26 15.48
CA ASP A 124 -12.58 39.54 16.92
C ASP A 124 -11.30 39.10 17.66
N TYR A 125 -10.47 38.20 17.10
CA TYR A 125 -9.38 37.55 17.86
C TYR A 125 -7.98 37.60 17.23
N HIS A 126 -7.81 37.88 15.94
CA HIS A 126 -6.49 37.72 15.30
C HIS A 126 -5.43 38.68 15.87
N GLU A 127 -5.82 39.90 16.23
CA GLU A 127 -4.93 40.88 16.86
C GLU A 127 -4.52 40.42 18.26
N GLU A 128 -5.44 39.82 19.01
CA GLU A 128 -5.14 39.23 20.32
C GLU A 128 -4.16 38.07 20.19
N TYR A 129 -4.38 37.18 19.20
CA TYR A 129 -3.49 36.07 18.89
C TYR A 129 -2.10 36.57 18.47
N LEU A 130 -2.02 37.64 17.67
CA LEU A 130 -0.76 38.26 17.29
C LEU A 130 -0.02 38.80 18.53
N ALA A 131 -0.71 39.53 19.40
CA ALA A 131 -0.15 40.05 20.64
C ALA A 131 0.36 38.94 21.56
N TRP A 132 -0.43 37.88 21.77
CA TRP A 132 0.00 36.72 22.55
C TRP A 132 1.15 35.97 21.91
N THR A 133 1.18 35.88 20.57
CA THR A 133 2.31 35.28 19.85
C THR A 133 3.58 36.09 20.08
N PHE A 134 3.55 37.43 19.96
CA PHE A 134 4.72 38.26 20.32
C PHE A 134 5.17 38.09 21.79
N LEU A 135 4.22 37.89 22.71
CA LEU A 135 4.51 37.70 24.12
C LEU A 135 5.08 36.32 24.44
N THR A 136 4.63 35.26 23.76
CA THR A 136 4.92 33.86 24.11
C THR A 136 5.86 33.16 23.13
N GLU A 137 5.98 33.63 21.90
CA GLU A 137 6.81 33.00 20.87
C GLU A 137 8.29 33.09 21.23
N GLY A 138 8.90 31.94 21.49
CA GLY A 138 10.27 31.85 21.98
C GLY A 138 10.43 32.00 23.50
N ARG A 139 9.34 32.10 24.27
CA ARG A 139 9.35 32.00 25.73
C ARG A 139 8.81 30.63 26.17
N ARG A 140 9.54 29.91 27.03
CA ARG A 140 8.87 29.04 28.01
C ARG A 140 8.28 29.94 29.08
N LEU A 141 7.32 29.42 29.84
CA LEU A 141 6.48 30.12 30.83
C LEU A 141 7.22 31.13 31.74
N GLU A 142 8.54 31.01 31.93
CA GLU A 142 9.39 31.94 32.72
C GLU A 142 10.78 32.15 32.10
N MET A 143 11.37 33.35 32.28
CA MET A 143 12.78 33.62 31.96
C MET A 143 13.68 33.05 33.05
N LEU A 144 14.68 32.27 32.67
CA LEU A 144 15.60 31.61 33.59
C LEU A 144 16.96 32.29 33.62
N CYS A 145 17.61 32.30 34.79
CA CYS A 145 19.01 32.72 34.89
C CYS A 145 19.94 31.71 34.18
N GLU A 146 21.16 32.12 33.85
CA GLU A 146 22.13 31.28 33.13
C GLU A 146 22.39 29.92 33.82
N ARG A 147 22.48 29.89 35.16
CA ARG A 147 22.67 28.66 35.93
C ARG A 147 21.47 27.71 35.83
N CYS A 148 20.25 28.23 35.87
CA CYS A 148 19.04 27.42 35.70
C CYS A 148 18.94 26.89 34.27
N ILE A 149 19.32 27.70 33.27
CA ILE A 149 19.40 27.25 31.87
C ILE A 149 20.40 26.10 31.74
N GLN A 150 21.61 26.22 32.29
CA GLN A 150 22.62 25.16 32.28
C GLN A 150 22.11 23.87 32.91
N PHE A 151 21.44 23.97 34.06
CA PHE A 151 20.89 22.81 34.76
C PHE A 151 19.80 22.09 33.93
N GLU A 152 18.78 22.82 33.47
CA GLU A 152 17.68 22.25 32.67
C GLU A 152 18.18 21.67 31.33
N HIS A 153 19.10 22.36 30.67
CA HIS A 153 19.62 21.95 29.37
C HIS A 153 20.72 20.89 29.46
N SER A 154 21.20 20.55 30.66
CA SER A 154 22.04 19.36 30.86
C SER A 154 21.29 18.06 30.50
N HIS A 155 19.96 18.07 30.64
CA HIS A 155 19.09 16.96 30.26
C HIS A 155 18.43 17.15 28.88
N LEU A 156 18.47 18.37 28.34
CA LEU A 156 17.85 18.76 27.08
C LEU A 156 18.84 19.54 26.19
N PRO A 157 19.98 18.93 25.81
CA PRO A 157 21.10 19.64 25.19
C PRO A 157 20.82 20.16 23.76
N LEU A 158 19.73 19.72 23.14
CA LEU A 158 19.31 20.11 21.78
C LEU A 158 18.13 21.09 21.79
N HIS A 159 17.77 21.64 22.95
CA HIS A 159 16.83 22.76 23.02
C HIS A 159 17.51 24.04 22.53
N ARG A 160 16.73 24.88 21.84
CA ARG A 160 17.23 26.16 21.35
C ARG A 160 17.17 27.20 22.44
N ILE A 161 18.31 27.83 22.69
CA ILE A 161 18.45 28.82 23.75
C ILE A 161 18.50 30.20 23.10
N LYS A 162 17.70 31.12 23.67
CA LYS A 162 17.72 32.53 23.33
C LYS A 162 18.08 33.33 24.58
N ARG A 163 18.98 34.30 24.45
CA ARG A 163 19.31 35.26 25.52
C ARG A 163 18.59 36.57 25.22
N TRP A 164 17.90 37.09 26.23
CA TRP A 164 17.36 38.44 26.18
C TRP A 164 18.51 39.43 26.33
N ASN A 165 18.72 40.27 25.31
CA ASN A 165 19.66 41.38 25.39
C ASN A 165 18.89 42.66 25.79
N ILE A 166 19.34 43.82 25.34
CA ILE A 166 18.75 45.12 25.70
C ILE A 166 17.28 45.20 25.23
N ASN A 167 17.00 44.80 23.99
CA ASN A 167 15.68 45.00 23.36
C ASN A 167 15.16 43.81 22.54
N HIS A 168 15.95 42.75 22.34
CA HIS A 168 15.54 41.59 21.56
C HIS A 168 16.20 40.31 22.05
N PHE A 169 15.64 39.17 21.64
CA PHE A 169 16.24 37.86 21.85
C PHE A 169 17.27 37.54 20.76
N THR A 170 18.47 37.12 21.16
CA THR A 170 19.46 36.53 20.25
C THR A 170 19.63 35.05 20.56
N CYS A 171 19.76 34.23 19.52
CA CYS A 171 20.12 32.82 19.69
C CYS A 171 21.53 32.70 20.29
N VAL A 172 21.68 31.86 21.30
CA VAL A 172 22.96 31.57 21.96
C VAL A 172 23.26 30.08 21.77
N THR A 173 24.51 29.77 21.45
CA THR A 173 24.92 28.38 21.30
C THR A 173 25.05 27.69 22.67
N PRO A 174 24.77 26.38 22.78
CA PRO A 174 25.05 25.63 24.01
C PRO A 174 26.51 25.74 24.47
N GLN A 175 27.44 25.90 23.51
CA GLN A 175 28.87 26.06 23.75
C GLN A 175 29.19 27.35 24.52
N GLU A 176 28.60 28.49 24.14
CA GLU A 176 28.74 29.76 24.87
C GLU A 176 28.28 29.67 26.33
N LEU A 177 27.30 28.80 26.60
CA LEU A 177 26.75 28.56 27.93
C LEU A 177 27.41 27.39 28.66
N ARG A 178 28.49 26.81 28.10
CA ARG A 178 29.22 25.65 28.65
C ARG A 178 28.33 24.42 28.91
N ILE A 179 27.33 24.23 28.06
CA ILE A 179 26.46 23.04 28.07
C ILE A 179 27.12 22.00 27.15
N TRP A 180 27.63 20.92 27.76
CA TRP A 180 28.31 19.83 27.06
C TRP A 180 27.53 18.53 27.17
N VAL A 181 27.63 17.70 26.13
CA VAL A 181 27.06 16.35 26.14
C VAL A 181 28.16 15.37 26.53
N CYS A 182 28.13 14.91 27.78
CA CYS A 182 29.00 13.85 28.26
C CYS A 182 28.43 12.47 27.88
N LEU A 183 29.18 11.70 27.07
CA LEU A 183 28.81 10.35 26.66
C LEU A 183 29.50 9.29 27.54
N GLY A 184 28.94 8.08 27.56
CA GLY A 184 29.54 6.91 28.22
C GLY A 184 29.36 6.81 29.74
N HIS A 185 28.79 7.84 30.38
CA HIS A 185 28.42 7.84 31.80
C HIS A 185 26.94 8.16 31.99
N HIS A 186 26.44 7.99 33.22
CA HIS A 186 25.05 8.35 33.55
C HIS A 186 24.87 9.87 33.46
N SER A 187 23.66 10.31 33.10
CA SER A 187 23.33 11.73 32.99
C SER A 187 23.71 12.50 34.25
N GLY A 188 24.42 13.63 34.08
CA GLY A 188 24.85 14.50 35.19
C GLY A 188 26.20 14.13 35.84
N THR A 189 26.90 13.10 35.35
CA THR A 189 28.27 12.77 35.81
C THR A 189 29.32 13.19 34.80
N PHE A 190 30.41 13.79 35.29
CA PHE A 190 31.56 14.17 34.47
C PHE A 190 32.49 12.97 34.23
N CYS A 191 33.07 12.92 33.03
CA CYS A 191 34.08 11.92 32.70
C CYS A 191 35.46 12.37 33.25
N ASN A 192 36.20 11.44 33.84
CA ASN A 192 37.57 11.70 34.31
C ASN A 192 38.62 11.66 33.19
N ASN A 193 38.28 11.09 32.03
CA ASN A 193 39.14 11.04 30.84
C ASN A 193 38.31 11.29 29.57
N PRO A 194 37.83 12.52 29.34
CA PRO A 194 37.04 12.85 28.16
C PRO A 194 37.92 13.14 26.95
N LYS A 195 37.50 12.67 25.78
CA LYS A 195 37.92 13.20 24.50
C LYS A 195 36.87 14.15 23.96
N THR A 196 37.15 15.44 24.03
CA THR A 196 36.26 16.50 23.61
C THR A 196 36.30 16.70 22.09
N VAL A 197 35.12 16.79 21.48
CA VAL A 197 34.92 17.21 20.10
C VAL A 197 34.06 18.47 20.10
N ASN A 198 34.66 19.57 19.65
CA ASN A 198 33.95 20.83 19.43
C ASN A 198 33.22 20.81 18.08
N ASP A 199 32.20 21.65 17.97
CA ASP A 199 31.39 21.84 16.75
C ASP A 199 30.81 20.54 16.19
N PHE A 200 30.46 19.61 17.09
CA PHE A 200 29.80 18.37 16.74
C PHE A 200 28.37 18.67 16.27
N VAL A 201 28.05 18.27 15.05
CA VAL A 201 26.78 18.59 14.42
C VAL A 201 25.72 17.53 14.71
N VAL A 202 24.63 17.93 15.34
CA VAL A 202 23.48 17.06 15.61
C VAL A 202 22.27 17.52 14.80
N ILE A 203 21.77 16.64 13.92
CA ILE A 203 20.50 16.81 13.23
C ILE A 203 19.38 16.35 14.16
N ASN A 204 18.43 17.23 14.49
CA ASN A 204 17.31 16.96 15.37
C ASN A 204 15.97 17.41 14.77
N ILE A 205 14.85 17.00 15.36
CA ILE A 205 13.49 17.36 14.92
C ILE A 205 13.22 18.87 14.90
N ASN A 206 13.95 19.63 15.71
CA ASN A 206 13.82 21.07 15.83
C ASN A 206 14.95 21.83 15.12
N GLY A 207 15.67 21.19 14.19
CA GLY A 207 16.77 21.80 13.41
C GLY A 207 18.14 21.16 13.63
N ILE A 208 19.17 21.84 13.14
CA ILE A 208 20.57 21.41 13.14
C ILE A 208 21.32 22.20 14.21
N HIS A 209 22.03 21.48 15.08
CA HIS A 209 22.72 22.04 16.24
C HIS A 209 24.22 21.79 16.14
N ALA A 210 25.03 22.79 16.49
CA ALA A 210 26.44 22.61 16.79
C ALA A 210 26.62 22.57 18.32
N ILE A 211 27.18 21.49 18.83
CA ILE A 211 27.37 21.25 20.27
C ILE A 211 28.80 20.76 20.56
N THR A 212 29.19 20.79 21.82
CA THR A 212 30.40 20.12 22.30
C THR A 212 30.05 18.77 22.90
N VAL A 213 30.74 17.72 22.45
CA VAL A 213 30.53 16.35 22.90
C VAL A 213 31.81 15.82 23.53
N ASP A 214 31.69 15.26 24.73
CA ASP A 214 32.77 14.57 25.41
C ASP A 214 32.57 13.06 25.29
N PHE A 215 33.47 12.40 24.55
CA PHE A 215 33.52 10.95 24.49
C PHE A 215 34.27 10.40 25.71
N CYS A 216 33.72 9.37 26.34
CA CYS A 216 34.38 8.72 27.46
C CYS A 216 35.50 7.79 27.00
N GLU A 217 36.72 7.99 27.48
CA GLU A 217 37.85 7.08 27.27
C GLU A 217 38.20 6.27 28.54
N CYS A 218 37.36 6.33 29.59
CA CYS A 218 37.52 5.51 30.80
C CYS A 218 37.25 4.02 30.55
N THR A 219 36.47 3.68 29.52
CA THR A 219 36.13 2.29 29.14
C THR A 219 36.55 2.02 27.71
N LYS A 220 36.76 0.74 27.36
CA LYS A 220 37.09 0.32 25.98
C LYS A 220 35.88 0.35 25.02
N VAL A 221 34.83 1.10 25.34
CA VAL A 221 33.63 1.19 24.49
C VAL A 221 33.89 2.19 23.36
N GLU A 222 33.83 1.72 22.12
CA GLU A 222 33.99 2.57 20.94
C GLU A 222 33.01 3.76 20.94
N HIS A 223 33.50 4.92 20.50
CA HIS A 223 32.74 6.18 20.46
C HIS A 223 31.40 6.08 19.72
N ARG A 224 31.35 5.30 18.62
CA ARG A 224 30.09 5.04 17.89
C ARG A 224 29.02 4.40 18.77
N ASN A 225 29.41 3.48 19.64
CA ASN A 225 28.49 2.76 20.51
C ASN A 225 28.00 3.68 21.65
N GLN A 226 28.84 4.62 22.08
CA GLN A 226 28.43 5.64 23.06
C GLN A 226 27.34 6.56 22.47
N LEU A 227 27.48 6.99 21.21
CA LEU A 227 26.44 7.75 20.50
C LEU A 227 25.14 6.96 20.37
N LEU A 228 25.23 5.70 19.93
CA LEU A 228 24.04 4.84 19.77
C LEU A 228 23.33 4.60 21.10
N LYS A 229 24.07 4.41 22.21
CA LYS A 229 23.50 4.30 23.56
C LYS A 229 22.79 5.59 24.00
N PHE A 230 23.30 6.75 23.57
CA PHE A 230 22.68 8.05 23.83
C PHE A 230 21.49 8.37 22.91
N GLY A 231 21.22 7.53 21.89
CA GLY A 231 20.15 7.78 20.91
C GLY A 231 20.56 8.69 19.75
N LEU A 232 21.87 8.80 19.50
CA LEU A 232 22.45 9.50 18.36
C LEU A 232 22.97 8.48 17.35
N TRP A 233 22.48 8.57 16.12
CA TRP A 233 22.94 7.78 15.00
C TRP A 233 24.16 8.45 14.35
N PRO A 234 25.35 7.84 14.36
CA PRO A 234 26.54 8.47 13.82
C PRO A 234 26.49 8.54 12.28
N ALA A 235 26.93 9.66 11.70
CA ALA A 235 27.03 9.83 10.25
C ALA A 235 28.14 8.97 9.64
N SER A 236 29.28 8.89 10.34
CA SER A 236 30.48 8.14 9.94
C SER A 236 30.87 7.12 10.99
N TYR A 237 31.71 6.14 10.62
CA TYR A 237 32.25 5.15 11.55
C TYR A 237 33.70 5.45 11.97
N LYS A 238 34.43 6.27 11.19
CA LYS A 238 35.82 6.66 11.48
C LYS A 238 35.89 8.03 12.13
N ASP A 239 35.16 8.98 11.56
CA ASP A 239 35.30 10.40 11.89
C ASP A 239 34.00 10.96 12.43
N LEU A 240 33.89 10.97 13.76
CA LEU A 240 32.65 11.26 14.48
C LEU A 240 32.54 12.75 14.77
N HIS A 241 32.16 13.53 13.76
CA HIS A 241 31.82 14.96 13.90
C HIS A 241 30.33 15.26 13.73
N SER A 242 29.53 14.28 13.33
CA SER A 242 28.10 14.49 13.16
C SER A 242 27.26 13.25 13.42
N ALA A 243 26.02 13.50 13.87
CA ALA A 243 25.01 12.49 14.11
C ALA A 243 23.59 13.02 13.87
N ALA A 244 22.64 12.12 13.72
CA ALA A 244 21.21 12.44 13.75
C ALA A 244 20.55 11.80 14.97
N THR A 245 19.60 12.47 15.61
CA THR A 245 18.81 11.85 16.68
C THR A 245 17.96 10.71 16.13
N PHE A 246 17.73 9.68 16.93
CA PHE A 246 16.78 8.61 16.54
C PHE A 246 15.38 9.18 16.28
N ASN A 247 15.01 10.25 16.97
CA ASN A 247 13.73 10.94 16.79
C ASN A 247 13.60 11.57 15.40
N VAL A 248 14.63 12.25 14.88
CA VAL A 248 14.54 12.85 13.53
C VAL A 248 14.52 11.78 12.44
N LEU A 249 15.30 10.70 12.62
CA LEU A 249 15.27 9.56 11.68
C LEU A 249 13.92 8.84 11.70
N GLN A 250 13.30 8.70 12.87
CA GLN A 250 11.95 8.16 13.00
C GLN A 250 10.92 9.09 12.36
N MET A 251 10.94 10.37 12.67
CA MET A 251 10.01 11.37 12.13
C MET A 251 10.07 11.39 10.60
N PHE A 252 11.29 11.45 10.04
CA PHE A 252 11.47 11.39 8.59
C PHE A 252 10.97 10.07 8.01
N HIS A 253 11.26 8.92 8.63
CA HIS A 253 10.75 7.63 8.15
C HIS A 253 9.23 7.65 8.04
N VAL A 254 8.51 8.17 9.05
CA VAL A 254 7.04 8.25 9.02
C VAL A 254 6.53 9.24 7.98
N LEU A 255 7.10 10.46 7.91
CA LEU A 255 6.66 11.48 6.95
C LEU A 255 6.95 11.08 5.51
N ASN A 256 8.09 10.45 5.26
CA ASN A 256 8.38 9.87 3.96
C ASN A 256 7.40 8.73 3.62
N ALA A 257 7.09 7.89 4.61
CA ALA A 257 6.17 6.76 4.43
C ALA A 257 4.71 7.17 4.17
N GLN A 258 4.26 8.25 4.82
CA GLN A 258 2.87 8.69 4.82
C GLN A 258 2.60 9.85 3.85
N GLY A 259 3.46 10.86 3.83
CA GLY A 259 3.27 12.08 3.05
C GLY A 259 4.20 12.19 1.85
N HIS A 260 4.93 11.12 1.51
CA HIS A 260 5.82 11.07 0.35
C HIS A 260 6.86 12.21 0.32
N VAL A 261 7.24 12.70 1.51
CA VAL A 261 8.19 13.81 1.63
C VAL A 261 9.58 13.37 1.19
N MET A 262 10.17 14.09 0.25
CA MET A 262 11.53 13.84 -0.22
C MET A 262 12.56 14.12 0.89
N SER A 263 13.67 13.37 0.89
CA SER A 263 14.74 13.57 1.87
C SER A 263 15.37 14.98 1.77
N THR A 264 15.47 15.51 0.56
CA THR A 264 15.95 16.88 0.25
C THR A 264 15.09 17.92 0.96
N ASP A 265 13.78 17.84 0.78
CA ASP A 265 12.84 18.86 1.25
C ASP A 265 12.68 18.80 2.76
N PHE A 266 12.70 17.58 3.32
CA PHE A 266 12.72 17.41 4.76
C PHE A 266 14.00 18.00 5.38
N TYR A 267 15.17 17.74 4.78
CA TYR A 267 16.43 18.31 5.27
C TYR A 267 16.44 19.84 5.14
N HIS A 268 16.01 20.39 4.01
CA HIS A 268 15.90 21.85 3.83
C HIS A 268 14.89 22.49 4.78
N SER A 269 13.82 21.78 5.14
CA SER A 269 12.90 22.23 6.19
C SER A 269 13.63 22.35 7.54
N LEU A 270 14.51 21.41 7.89
CA LEU A 270 15.36 21.53 9.08
C LEU A 270 16.35 22.69 8.99
N VAL A 271 16.91 22.95 7.81
CA VAL A 271 17.77 24.12 7.55
C VAL A 271 16.99 25.41 7.78
N LEU A 272 15.80 25.56 7.20
CA LEU A 272 14.92 26.72 7.39
C LEU A 272 14.45 26.88 8.83
N MET A 273 14.15 25.79 9.53
CA MET A 273 13.89 25.86 10.96
C MET A 273 15.12 26.38 11.70
N THR A 274 16.34 26.00 11.30
CA THR A 274 17.62 26.40 11.93
C THR A 274 17.94 27.87 11.70
N ASP A 275 17.83 28.32 10.46
CA ASP A 275 18.02 29.70 10.07
C ASP A 275 17.11 30.04 8.88
N GLY A 276 15.88 30.48 9.18
CA GLY A 276 14.88 30.82 8.17
C GLY A 276 15.22 32.09 7.38
N ASN A 277 16.18 32.87 7.88
CA ASN A 277 16.59 34.15 7.32
C ASN A 277 17.72 33.99 6.30
N GLY A 278 18.39 32.83 6.28
CA GLY A 278 19.53 32.53 5.41
C GLY A 278 20.79 33.37 5.70
N LEU A 279 20.88 33.98 6.88
CA LEU A 279 22.00 34.85 7.27
C LEU A 279 23.23 34.05 7.74
N ARG A 280 23.03 32.79 8.12
CA ARG A 280 24.07 31.89 8.62
C ARG A 280 24.39 30.85 7.56
N LYS A 281 25.68 30.66 7.30
CA LYS A 281 26.16 29.54 6.49
C LYS A 281 26.15 28.27 7.33
N LEU A 282 25.14 27.43 7.15
CA LEU A 282 25.08 26.10 7.77
C LEU A 282 25.89 25.10 6.94
N PRO A 283 26.59 24.14 7.58
CA PRO A 283 27.25 23.06 6.86
C PRO A 283 26.22 22.14 6.20
N ASP A 284 26.51 21.71 4.97
CA ASP A 284 25.65 20.79 4.24
C ASP A 284 25.94 19.35 4.64
N TRP A 285 25.00 18.75 5.36
CA TRP A 285 25.01 17.36 5.82
C TRP A 285 23.90 16.52 5.17
N GLN A 286 23.31 16.99 4.07
CA GLN A 286 22.19 16.32 3.42
C GLN A 286 22.54 14.89 2.98
N GLN A 287 23.72 14.70 2.37
CA GLN A 287 24.15 13.37 1.90
C GLN A 287 24.35 12.39 3.06
N GLN A 288 24.90 12.87 4.18
CA GLN A 288 25.12 12.12 5.40
C GLN A 288 23.77 11.76 6.04
N PHE A 289 22.81 12.70 6.04
CA PHE A 289 21.45 12.43 6.47
C PHE A 289 20.80 11.32 5.66
N THR A 290 20.86 11.39 4.33
CA THR A 290 20.34 10.33 3.44
C THR A 290 21.00 8.97 3.72
N THR A 291 22.31 8.96 3.94
CA THR A 291 23.05 7.74 4.29
C THR A 291 22.59 7.15 5.63
N MET A 292 22.40 8.00 6.65
CA MET A 292 21.87 7.59 7.96
C MET A 292 20.45 7.04 7.84
N VAL A 293 19.60 7.65 7.02
CA VAL A 293 18.25 7.16 6.72
C VAL A 293 18.29 5.77 6.09
N CYS A 294 19.15 5.52 5.10
CA CYS A 294 19.29 4.20 4.46
C CYS A 294 19.65 3.12 5.50
N LYS A 295 20.66 3.40 6.34
CA LYS A 295 21.08 2.50 7.41
C LYS A 295 19.99 2.29 8.45
N TRP A 296 19.31 3.36 8.86
CA TRP A 296 18.19 3.33 9.80
C TRP A 296 17.05 2.44 9.29
N ARG A 297 16.62 2.62 8.04
CA ARG A 297 15.56 1.81 7.43
C ARG A 297 15.93 0.34 7.40
N HIS A 298 17.16 0.03 6.99
CA HIS A 298 17.68 -1.34 6.97
C HIS A 298 17.62 -2.00 8.36
N ILE A 299 18.12 -1.33 9.40
CA ILE A 299 18.08 -1.86 10.77
C ILE A 299 16.65 -1.94 11.32
N LYS A 300 15.75 -1.01 10.96
CA LYS A 300 14.34 -1.09 11.35
C LYS A 300 13.61 -2.25 10.67
N MET A 301 13.92 -2.55 9.42
CA MET A 301 13.42 -3.75 8.73
C MET A 301 13.90 -5.03 9.42
N ALA A 302 15.20 -5.11 9.74
CA ALA A 302 15.76 -6.25 10.45
C ALA A 302 15.16 -6.44 11.85
N LYS A 303 14.98 -5.34 12.59
CA LYS A 303 14.31 -5.35 13.90
C LYS A 303 12.87 -5.88 13.77
N ARG A 304 12.12 -5.45 12.76
CA ARG A 304 10.76 -5.93 12.50
C ARG A 304 10.73 -7.42 12.16
N ALA A 305 11.73 -7.91 11.43
CA ALA A 305 11.89 -9.32 11.10
C ALA A 305 12.48 -10.16 12.26
N GLY A 306 12.68 -9.59 13.45
CA GLY A 306 13.18 -10.31 14.62
C GLY A 306 14.65 -10.73 14.56
N ARG A 307 15.44 -10.21 13.60
CA ARG A 307 16.84 -10.65 13.38
C ARG A 307 17.76 -10.40 14.57
N GLY A 308 17.43 -9.44 15.44
CA GLY A 308 18.19 -9.18 16.67
C GLY A 308 18.10 -10.29 17.72
N HIS A 309 17.17 -11.24 17.58
CA HIS A 309 17.03 -12.40 18.45
C HIS A 309 17.51 -13.70 17.80
N ASP A 310 17.89 -13.67 16.52
CA ASP A 310 18.42 -14.83 15.80
C ASP A 310 19.95 -14.90 15.99
N PRO A 311 20.52 -16.01 16.49
CA PRO A 311 21.95 -16.18 16.67
C PRO A 311 22.79 -15.98 15.39
N SER A 312 22.21 -16.24 14.21
CA SER A 312 22.87 -16.02 12.91
C SER A 312 22.91 -14.53 12.50
N GLY A 313 22.30 -13.65 13.28
CA GLY A 313 22.33 -12.20 13.08
C GLY A 313 21.74 -11.76 11.74
N LEU A 314 22.29 -10.68 11.18
CA LEU A 314 21.85 -10.15 9.88
C LEU A 314 22.27 -11.03 8.71
N GLU A 315 23.45 -11.66 8.79
CA GLU A 315 24.01 -12.47 7.70
C GLU A 315 23.16 -13.71 7.40
N GLY A 316 22.57 -14.31 8.43
CA GLY A 316 21.64 -15.44 8.28
C GLY A 316 20.23 -15.07 7.80
N THR A 317 19.96 -13.83 7.36
CA THR A 317 18.62 -13.42 6.92
C THR A 317 18.19 -14.20 5.66
N PRO A 318 17.12 -15.01 5.73
CA PRO A 318 16.61 -15.72 4.56
C PRO A 318 16.06 -14.75 3.50
N LYS A 319 16.12 -15.13 2.21
CA LYS A 319 15.56 -14.31 1.13
C LYS A 319 14.06 -14.12 1.33
N GLY A 320 13.58 -12.91 1.08
CA GLY A 320 12.18 -12.51 1.23
C GLY A 320 11.68 -12.36 2.66
N SER A 321 12.43 -12.80 3.68
CA SER A 321 11.95 -12.87 5.08
C SER A 321 11.66 -11.52 5.75
N MET A 322 12.19 -10.40 5.22
CA MET A 322 11.88 -9.06 5.72
C MET A 322 10.67 -8.40 5.06
N ALA A 323 10.11 -9.03 4.02
CA ALA A 323 8.83 -8.64 3.45
C ALA A 323 7.69 -9.02 4.41
N ILE A 324 6.64 -8.20 4.47
CA ILE A 324 5.45 -8.54 5.24
C ILE A 324 4.56 -9.40 4.34
N PRO A 325 4.36 -10.70 4.66
CA PRO A 325 3.53 -11.56 3.86
C PRO A 325 2.05 -11.18 4.01
N CYS A 326 1.25 -11.47 2.99
CA CYS A 326 -0.20 -11.41 3.12
C CYS A 326 -0.68 -12.46 4.12
N ARG A 327 -1.24 -12.04 5.26
CA ARG A 327 -1.70 -12.94 6.33
C ARG A 327 -2.94 -13.76 5.96
N ALA A 328 -3.67 -13.32 4.94
CA ALA A 328 -4.85 -13.99 4.44
C ALA A 328 -4.56 -14.93 3.26
N CYS A 329 -3.38 -14.84 2.64
CA CYS A 329 -2.90 -15.88 1.72
C CYS A 329 -2.63 -17.18 2.49
N PRO A 330 -2.69 -18.34 1.81
CA PRO A 330 -2.40 -19.61 2.45
C PRO A 330 -0.90 -19.78 2.76
N HIS A 331 -0.59 -20.12 4.01
CA HIS A 331 0.74 -20.43 4.52
C HIS A 331 0.70 -21.74 5.31
N PRO A 332 1.12 -22.86 4.70
CA PRO A 332 1.12 -24.18 5.35
C PRO A 332 1.89 -24.15 6.68
N GLY A 333 1.31 -24.73 7.73
CA GLY A 333 1.87 -24.73 9.08
C GLY A 333 1.73 -23.42 9.86
N ILE A 334 1.17 -22.36 9.27
CA ILE A 334 0.94 -21.07 9.95
C ILE A 334 -0.55 -20.79 10.09
N ASN A 335 -1.29 -20.73 8.98
CA ASN A 335 -2.71 -20.35 8.96
C ASN A 335 -3.59 -21.34 8.19
N LEU A 336 -3.07 -22.53 7.89
CA LEU A 336 -3.80 -23.59 7.21
C LEU A 336 -3.90 -24.85 8.10
N PRO A 337 -5.09 -25.48 8.21
CA PRO A 337 -5.25 -26.83 8.72
C PRO A 337 -4.59 -27.87 7.81
N SER A 338 -4.36 -29.08 8.34
CA SER A 338 -3.61 -30.17 7.69
C SER A 338 -4.24 -30.74 6.41
N ASP A 339 -5.56 -30.59 6.22
CA ASP A 339 -6.33 -31.42 5.27
C ASP A 339 -7.13 -30.62 4.22
N TRP A 340 -6.68 -29.42 3.86
CA TRP A 340 -7.44 -28.51 3.00
C TRP A 340 -6.66 -28.09 1.75
N LEU A 341 -7.34 -28.14 0.60
CA LEU A 341 -6.86 -27.63 -0.68
C LEU A 341 -6.96 -26.11 -0.70
N TYR A 342 -5.85 -25.42 -0.43
CA TYR A 342 -5.77 -23.96 -0.54
C TYR A 342 -5.10 -23.53 -1.84
N SER A 343 -5.59 -22.43 -2.39
CA SER A 343 -5.07 -21.81 -3.60
C SER A 343 -4.36 -20.49 -3.32
N LEU A 344 -3.26 -20.25 -4.03
CA LEU A 344 -2.56 -18.98 -4.04
C LEU A 344 -2.90 -18.24 -5.34
N THR A 345 -3.58 -17.11 -5.22
CA THR A 345 -3.92 -16.26 -6.38
C THR A 345 -2.96 -15.07 -6.44
N LEU A 346 -2.16 -15.02 -7.50
CA LEU A 346 -1.16 -13.99 -7.74
C LEU A 346 -1.55 -13.16 -8.96
N SER A 347 -1.20 -11.88 -8.93
CA SER A 347 -1.32 -10.97 -10.08
C SER A 347 0.03 -10.38 -10.43
N ILE A 348 0.31 -10.33 -11.73
CA ILE A 348 1.57 -9.91 -12.30
C ILE A 348 1.33 -8.70 -13.19
N ASN A 349 2.14 -7.65 -13.03
CA ASN A 349 2.14 -6.51 -13.93
C ASN A 349 3.48 -5.75 -13.85
N THR A 350 3.72 -4.88 -14.82
CA THR A 350 4.83 -3.94 -14.87
C THR A 350 4.40 -2.50 -14.63
N ASN A 351 5.33 -1.68 -14.14
CA ASN A 351 5.15 -0.25 -13.96
C ASN A 351 6.30 0.50 -14.63
N PHE A 352 5.97 1.23 -15.70
CA PHE A 352 6.93 2.02 -16.49
C PHE A 352 7.05 3.48 -16.03
N LYS A 353 6.28 3.93 -15.04
CA LYS A 353 6.40 5.28 -14.47
C LYS A 353 7.57 5.35 -13.48
N GLN A 354 7.88 4.24 -12.80
CA GLN A 354 9.03 4.15 -11.88
C GLN A 354 10.31 3.79 -12.65
N LYS A 355 11.08 4.81 -13.02
CA LYS A 355 12.34 4.67 -13.76
C LYS A 355 13.52 5.00 -12.86
N ALA A 356 14.62 4.29 -13.06
CA ALA A 356 15.89 4.59 -12.40
C ALA A 356 16.90 5.09 -13.44
N CYS A 357 17.44 6.29 -13.25
CA CYS A 357 18.53 6.81 -14.08
C CYS A 357 19.84 6.05 -13.77
N ALA A 358 20.63 5.75 -14.80
CA ALA A 358 21.96 5.20 -14.61
C ALA A 358 22.90 6.24 -13.99
N ARG A 359 23.75 5.85 -13.04
CA ARG A 359 24.72 6.75 -12.42
C ARG A 359 26.14 6.23 -12.64
N ALA A 360 27.08 7.14 -12.85
CA ALA A 360 28.47 6.80 -13.14
C ALA A 360 29.17 6.01 -12.01
N ASN A 361 28.68 6.14 -10.77
CA ASN A 361 29.27 5.53 -9.57
C ASN A 361 28.29 4.61 -8.81
N ASP A 362 27.43 3.86 -9.52
CA ASP A 362 26.46 2.96 -8.87
C ASP A 362 27.12 1.91 -7.94
N TYR A 363 28.37 1.52 -8.17
CA TYR A 363 29.13 0.64 -7.26
C TYR A 363 29.35 1.25 -5.87
N CYS A 364 29.25 2.58 -5.73
CA CYS A 364 29.35 3.30 -4.45
C CYS A 364 28.02 3.34 -3.67
N ASP A 365 26.92 2.81 -4.20
CA ASP A 365 25.59 2.75 -3.56
C ASP A 365 25.09 1.30 -3.44
N PRO A 366 25.71 0.48 -2.55
CA PRO A 366 25.38 -0.93 -2.45
C PRO A 366 24.01 -1.18 -1.81
N ALA A 367 23.28 -2.16 -2.34
CA ALA A 367 22.09 -2.68 -1.69
C ALA A 367 22.46 -3.32 -0.34
N LEU A 368 21.92 -2.78 0.76
CA LEU A 368 22.24 -3.27 2.12
C LEU A 368 21.69 -4.67 2.44
N GLY A 369 20.69 -5.15 1.68
CA GLY A 369 20.05 -6.44 1.91
C GLY A 369 19.45 -7.01 0.61
N PRO A 370 20.27 -7.42 -0.37
CA PRO A 370 19.79 -7.85 -1.67
C PRO A 370 18.93 -9.11 -1.54
N GLY A 371 17.68 -9.01 -1.98
CA GLY A 371 16.71 -10.09 -1.89
C GLY A 371 16.11 -10.32 -0.49
N TRP A 372 16.30 -9.43 0.49
CA TRP A 372 15.74 -9.64 1.84
C TRP A 372 14.26 -9.27 1.94
N GLY A 373 13.77 -8.37 1.09
CA GLY A 373 12.40 -7.86 1.09
C GLY A 373 11.58 -8.32 -0.11
N VAL A 374 10.82 -7.38 -0.68
CA VAL A 374 9.95 -7.64 -1.84
C VAL A 374 10.74 -7.69 -3.15
N PHE A 375 11.88 -7.00 -3.24
CA PHE A 375 12.77 -7.09 -4.41
C PHE A 375 13.50 -8.43 -4.46
N VAL A 376 13.72 -8.94 -5.65
CA VAL A 376 14.58 -10.10 -5.93
C VAL A 376 16.05 -9.80 -5.57
N HIS A 377 16.87 -10.85 -5.52
CA HIS A 377 18.30 -10.66 -5.41
C HIS A 377 18.87 -10.15 -6.73
N GLN A 378 19.14 -8.84 -6.81
CA GLN A 378 19.48 -8.14 -8.05
C GLN A 378 20.56 -8.85 -8.87
N GLU A 379 21.69 -9.23 -8.28
CA GLU A 379 22.78 -9.87 -9.03
C GLU A 379 22.37 -11.22 -9.67
N LYS A 380 21.84 -12.15 -8.87
CA LYS A 380 21.30 -13.43 -9.36
C LYS A 380 20.26 -13.23 -10.47
N TYR A 381 19.31 -12.31 -10.25
CA TYR A 381 18.27 -12.00 -11.23
C TYR A 381 18.86 -11.44 -12.53
N MET A 382 19.73 -10.43 -12.44
CA MET A 382 20.33 -9.79 -13.62
C MET A 382 21.24 -10.74 -14.40
N ASN A 383 21.91 -11.69 -13.71
CA ASN A 383 22.70 -12.72 -14.37
C ASN A 383 21.85 -13.66 -15.22
N GLU A 384 20.62 -14.00 -14.79
CA GLU A 384 19.68 -14.78 -15.61
C GLU A 384 19.10 -13.96 -16.76
N VAL A 385 18.71 -12.71 -16.49
CA VAL A 385 18.16 -11.81 -17.51
C VAL A 385 19.17 -11.53 -18.64
N LYS A 386 20.46 -11.44 -18.33
CA LYS A 386 21.53 -11.24 -19.31
C LYS A 386 21.70 -12.41 -20.28
N LYS A 387 21.29 -13.64 -19.92
CA LYS A 387 21.41 -14.81 -20.79
C LYS A 387 20.44 -14.77 -21.98
N HIS A 388 19.38 -13.96 -21.91
CA HIS A 388 18.27 -13.96 -22.87
C HIS A 388 18.03 -12.57 -23.49
N THR A 389 19.10 -11.82 -23.79
CA THR A 389 19.00 -10.43 -24.25
C THR A 389 18.44 -10.24 -25.67
N SER A 390 18.27 -11.30 -26.45
CA SER A 390 17.96 -11.26 -27.89
C SER A 390 16.54 -11.72 -28.27
N GLN A 391 15.65 -11.96 -27.31
CA GLN A 391 14.26 -12.33 -27.63
C GLN A 391 13.44 -11.05 -27.90
N ASP A 392 13.12 -10.82 -29.17
CA ASP A 392 12.10 -9.85 -29.59
C ASP A 392 10.73 -10.53 -29.48
N GLU A 393 9.84 -9.95 -28.68
CA GLU A 393 8.48 -10.48 -28.48
C GLU A 393 7.48 -9.66 -29.30
N ILE A 394 6.59 -10.36 -30.03
CA ILE A 394 5.50 -9.76 -30.80
C ILE A 394 4.20 -10.21 -30.13
N SER A 395 3.40 -9.25 -29.65
CA SER A 395 2.05 -9.55 -29.16
C SER A 395 1.08 -9.73 -30.33
N HIS A 396 0.36 -10.86 -30.38
CA HIS A 396 -0.62 -11.14 -31.45
C HIS A 396 -2.05 -10.63 -31.14
N CYS A 397 -2.32 -10.15 -29.91
CA CYS A 397 -3.60 -9.52 -29.57
C CYS A 397 -3.58 -8.02 -29.94
N VAL A 398 -4.53 -7.60 -30.76
CA VAL A 398 -4.56 -6.30 -31.48
C VAL A 398 -4.44 -5.08 -30.55
N GLY A 399 -5.01 -5.14 -29.34
CA GLY A 399 -4.98 -4.02 -28.37
C GLY A 399 -3.62 -3.74 -27.73
N PHE A 400 -2.73 -4.74 -27.61
CA PHE A 400 -1.46 -4.61 -26.88
C PHE A 400 -0.27 -4.18 -27.74
N SER A 401 -0.34 -4.37 -29.07
CA SER A 401 0.73 -3.98 -30.00
C SER A 401 1.01 -2.47 -30.03
N ALA A 402 0.01 -1.64 -29.74
CA ALA A 402 0.18 -0.19 -29.67
C ALA A 402 0.96 0.25 -28.41
N ILE A 403 0.69 -0.36 -27.26
CA ILE A 403 1.37 -0.09 -25.97
C ILE A 403 2.82 -0.58 -26.02
N TRP A 404 3.05 -1.77 -26.61
CA TRP A 404 4.37 -2.34 -26.82
C TRP A 404 5.32 -1.37 -27.56
N ASN A 405 4.85 -0.83 -28.69
CA ASN A 405 5.63 0.08 -29.53
C ASN A 405 5.92 1.45 -28.87
N ALA A 406 5.07 1.90 -27.94
CA ALA A 406 5.29 3.13 -27.19
C ALA A 406 6.39 2.99 -26.12
N ASN A 407 6.48 1.81 -25.49
CA ASN A 407 7.39 1.55 -24.37
C ASN A 407 8.86 1.37 -24.78
N HIS A 408 9.14 0.99 -26.03
CA HIS A 408 10.51 0.79 -26.52
C HIS A 408 11.30 2.07 -26.86
N LYS A 409 10.65 3.24 -26.95
CA LYS A 409 11.26 4.46 -27.55
C LYS A 409 12.14 5.32 -26.60
N LYS A 410 12.24 5.02 -25.29
CA LYS A 410 12.93 5.91 -24.31
C LYS A 410 13.77 5.18 -23.24
N SER A 411 14.74 4.34 -23.64
CA SER A 411 15.60 3.58 -22.69
C SER A 411 17.02 4.12 -22.49
N LYS A 412 17.50 5.07 -23.31
CA LYS A 412 18.89 5.56 -23.24
C LYS A 412 19.12 6.38 -21.95
N GLY A 413 20.15 6.02 -21.17
CA GLY A 413 20.52 6.70 -19.92
C GLY A 413 19.81 6.19 -18.66
N LEU A 414 18.99 5.14 -18.77
CA LEU A 414 18.30 4.51 -17.63
C LEU A 414 19.01 3.24 -17.18
N TRP A 415 19.09 3.04 -15.87
CA TRP A 415 19.44 1.76 -15.24
C TRP A 415 18.25 0.80 -15.29
N ALA A 416 17.05 1.32 -15.00
CA ALA A 416 15.80 0.57 -15.10
C ALA A 416 14.73 1.41 -15.80
N THR A 417 14.07 0.82 -16.80
CA THR A 417 12.97 1.41 -17.56
C THR A 417 11.62 1.29 -16.87
N GLY A 418 11.54 0.48 -15.82
CA GLY A 418 10.34 0.15 -15.07
C GLY A 418 10.63 -0.93 -14.03
N ILE A 419 9.59 -1.35 -13.33
CA ILE A 419 9.64 -2.45 -12.35
C ILE A 419 8.55 -3.46 -12.69
N GLY A 420 8.88 -4.74 -12.74
CA GLY A 420 7.92 -5.83 -12.76
C GLY A 420 7.59 -6.27 -11.34
N ALA A 421 6.34 -6.65 -11.07
CA ALA A 421 5.96 -7.17 -9.77
C ALA A 421 4.88 -8.23 -9.77
N VAL A 422 4.89 -8.99 -8.68
CA VAL A 422 3.97 -10.07 -8.33
C VAL A 422 3.34 -9.71 -7.00
N THR A 423 2.01 -9.65 -6.99
CA THR A 423 1.20 -9.31 -5.83
C THR A 423 0.24 -10.45 -5.51
N CYS A 424 -0.23 -10.52 -4.26
CA CYS A 424 -1.46 -11.26 -3.96
C CYS A 424 -2.63 -10.54 -4.63
N ALA A 425 -3.37 -11.26 -5.49
CA ALA A 425 -4.50 -10.71 -6.23
C ALA A 425 -5.64 -10.23 -5.31
N CYS A 426 -5.93 -10.97 -4.24
CA CYS A 426 -7.07 -10.68 -3.36
C CYS A 426 -6.81 -9.48 -2.43
N HIS A 427 -5.60 -9.41 -1.86
CA HIS A 427 -5.30 -8.49 -0.76
C HIS A 427 -4.31 -7.39 -1.15
N LYS A 428 -3.79 -7.43 -2.38
CA LYS A 428 -2.96 -6.38 -2.99
C LYS A 428 -1.62 -6.19 -2.27
N LEU A 429 -1.04 -7.23 -1.67
CA LEU A 429 0.30 -7.16 -1.06
C LEU A 429 1.37 -7.68 -2.02
N PHE A 430 2.51 -6.99 -2.11
CA PHE A 430 3.66 -7.50 -2.86
C PHE A 430 4.20 -8.78 -2.25
N ARG A 431 4.55 -9.74 -3.10
CA ARG A 431 5.16 -10.98 -2.68
C ARG A 431 6.60 -10.75 -2.22
N PRO A 432 7.09 -11.52 -1.22
CA PRO A 432 8.52 -11.64 -0.98
C PRO A 432 9.25 -12.02 -2.27
N ASN A 433 10.35 -11.34 -2.59
CA ASN A 433 11.07 -11.50 -3.86
C ASN A 433 10.19 -11.47 -5.12
N GLY A 434 9.08 -10.74 -5.09
CA GLY A 434 8.16 -10.56 -6.21
C GLY A 434 8.29 -9.21 -6.89
N MET A 435 9.43 -8.52 -6.82
CA MET A 435 9.68 -7.28 -7.59
C MET A 435 11.06 -7.32 -8.22
N GLY A 436 11.20 -6.84 -9.45
CA GLY A 436 12.49 -6.78 -10.15
C GLY A 436 12.55 -5.66 -11.17
N ASP A 437 13.75 -5.12 -11.36
CA ASP A 437 13.99 -4.04 -12.33
C ASP A 437 13.84 -4.55 -13.77
N LEU A 438 13.36 -3.68 -14.66
CA LEU A 438 13.26 -3.91 -16.10
C LEU A 438 14.34 -3.12 -16.83
N GLN A 439 15.09 -3.76 -17.73
CA GLN A 439 16.26 -3.14 -18.37
C GLN A 439 15.88 -2.43 -19.67
N LYS A 440 14.94 -3.03 -20.42
CA LYS A 440 14.53 -2.54 -21.74
C LYS A 440 13.06 -2.90 -21.97
N GLY A 441 12.20 -2.33 -21.13
CA GLY A 441 10.79 -2.70 -21.08
C GLY A 441 10.57 -4.07 -20.46
N GLU A 442 9.33 -4.53 -20.56
CA GLU A 442 8.91 -5.86 -20.14
C GLU A 442 9.38 -6.93 -21.13
N ARG A 443 9.82 -8.08 -20.61
CA ARG A 443 10.18 -9.27 -21.38
C ARG A 443 9.76 -10.50 -20.58
N TYR A 444 9.48 -11.62 -21.24
CA TYR A 444 9.10 -12.85 -20.54
C TYR A 444 10.16 -13.31 -19.54
N ILE A 445 11.45 -13.21 -19.88
CA ILE A 445 12.53 -13.56 -18.93
C ILE A 445 12.45 -12.75 -17.62
N ASN A 446 12.02 -11.48 -17.68
CA ASN A 446 11.86 -10.66 -16.49
C ASN A 446 10.70 -11.21 -15.64
N MET A 447 9.53 -11.41 -16.26
CA MET A 447 8.31 -11.82 -15.54
C MET A 447 8.37 -13.26 -15.04
N ASP A 448 8.93 -14.18 -15.85
CA ASP A 448 9.24 -15.57 -15.47
C ASP A 448 10.08 -15.59 -14.18
N SER A 449 11.20 -14.86 -14.19
CA SER A 449 12.16 -14.88 -13.10
C SER A 449 11.56 -14.29 -11.83
N ILE A 450 10.84 -13.16 -11.92
CA ILE A 450 10.21 -12.52 -10.76
C ILE A 450 9.12 -13.43 -10.18
N LEU A 451 8.26 -14.04 -11.02
CA LEU A 451 7.25 -14.99 -10.54
C LEU A 451 7.88 -16.18 -9.82
N LEU A 452 8.83 -16.86 -10.48
CA LEU A 452 9.44 -18.06 -9.95
C LEU A 452 10.19 -17.78 -8.64
N MET A 453 10.96 -16.68 -8.57
CA MET A 453 11.64 -16.26 -7.33
C MET A 453 10.65 -15.94 -6.19
N SER A 454 9.46 -15.40 -6.51
CA SER A 454 8.42 -15.11 -5.51
C SER A 454 7.68 -16.35 -4.96
N LEU A 455 7.82 -17.48 -5.67
CA LEU A 455 7.23 -18.77 -5.33
C LEU A 455 8.20 -19.69 -4.59
N VAL A 456 9.50 -19.34 -4.51
CA VAL A 456 10.49 -20.11 -3.75
C VAL A 456 10.03 -20.26 -2.29
N GLY A 457 10.02 -21.50 -1.80
CA GLY A 457 9.54 -21.83 -0.45
C GLY A 457 8.02 -21.91 -0.29
N SER A 458 7.24 -21.68 -1.35
CA SER A 458 5.80 -21.94 -1.36
C SER A 458 5.54 -23.42 -1.65
N SER A 459 4.81 -24.10 -0.76
CA SER A 459 4.37 -25.49 -0.95
C SER A 459 2.89 -25.62 -1.34
N ILE A 460 2.28 -24.53 -1.83
CA ILE A 460 0.89 -24.53 -2.28
C ILE A 460 0.73 -25.29 -3.60
N GLN A 461 -0.29 -26.15 -3.67
CA GLN A 461 -0.55 -27.02 -4.83
C GLN A 461 -1.36 -26.34 -5.93
N TRP A 462 -2.25 -25.39 -5.58
CA TRP A 462 -3.10 -24.68 -6.52
C TRP A 462 -2.63 -23.23 -6.67
N LEU A 463 -2.29 -22.83 -7.89
CA LEU A 463 -1.76 -21.51 -8.20
C LEU A 463 -2.56 -20.88 -9.33
N TYR A 464 -3.13 -19.71 -9.07
CA TYR A 464 -3.74 -18.88 -10.11
C TYR A 464 -2.81 -17.70 -10.39
N VAL A 465 -2.52 -17.47 -11.66
CA VAL A 465 -1.65 -16.38 -12.11
C VAL A 465 -2.43 -15.46 -13.03
N SER A 466 -2.74 -14.26 -12.55
CA SER A 466 -3.31 -13.17 -13.33
C SER A 466 -2.21 -12.41 -14.06
N TYR A 467 -2.36 -12.24 -15.37
CA TYR A 467 -1.45 -11.41 -16.17
C TYR A 467 -2.15 -10.93 -17.43
N ASP A 468 -1.97 -9.66 -17.80
CA ASP A 468 -2.62 -9.04 -18.97
C ASP A 468 -2.46 -9.90 -20.22
N ILE A 469 -1.25 -10.39 -20.48
CA ILE A 469 -0.95 -11.22 -21.65
C ILE A 469 -0.80 -12.71 -21.31
N ALA A 470 -1.49 -13.18 -20.26
CA ALA A 470 -1.48 -14.58 -19.81
C ALA A 470 -1.73 -15.57 -20.96
N CYS A 471 -2.62 -15.24 -21.91
CA CYS A 471 -2.95 -16.12 -23.03
C CYS A 471 -1.80 -16.36 -24.02
N GLN A 472 -0.87 -15.41 -24.13
CA GLN A 472 0.32 -15.52 -24.99
C GLN A 472 1.49 -16.07 -24.18
N TRP A 473 1.65 -15.56 -22.96
CA TRP A 473 2.79 -15.87 -22.11
C TRP A 473 2.80 -17.33 -21.62
N LYS A 474 1.62 -17.92 -21.32
CA LYS A 474 1.55 -19.29 -20.80
C LYS A 474 2.18 -20.34 -21.71
N VAL A 475 2.18 -20.09 -23.03
CA VAL A 475 2.55 -21.07 -24.06
C VAL A 475 3.97 -21.59 -23.84
N ASN A 476 4.90 -20.68 -23.55
CA ASN A 476 6.31 -21.03 -23.36
C ASN A 476 6.73 -21.08 -21.89
N PHE A 477 5.86 -20.70 -20.95
CA PHE A 477 6.22 -20.52 -19.55
C PHE A 477 6.85 -21.78 -18.91
N PHE A 478 6.25 -22.96 -19.13
CA PHE A 478 6.75 -24.20 -18.52
C PHE A 478 8.07 -24.67 -19.13
N ASP A 479 8.31 -24.40 -20.41
CA ASP A 479 9.59 -24.71 -21.05
C ASP A 479 10.68 -23.74 -20.61
N CYS A 480 10.35 -22.44 -20.58
CA CYS A 480 11.19 -21.40 -19.98
C CYS A 480 11.57 -21.73 -18.53
N MET A 481 10.63 -22.23 -17.72
CA MET A 481 10.88 -22.60 -16.32
C MET A 481 11.96 -23.68 -16.20
N LYS A 482 12.00 -24.68 -17.11
CA LYS A 482 13.01 -25.77 -17.08
C LYS A 482 14.43 -25.26 -17.26
N GLU A 483 14.59 -24.14 -17.98
CA GLU A 483 15.88 -23.49 -18.23
C GLU A 483 16.34 -22.62 -17.05
N ARG A 484 15.48 -22.35 -16.06
CA ARG A 484 15.82 -21.54 -14.88
C ARG A 484 16.59 -22.35 -13.84
N PRO A 485 17.27 -21.69 -12.87
CA PRO A 485 17.91 -22.39 -11.77
C PRO A 485 16.93 -23.35 -11.06
N LYS A 486 17.38 -24.58 -10.77
CA LYS A 486 16.55 -25.62 -10.12
C LYS A 486 15.92 -25.15 -8.81
N GLU A 487 16.59 -24.22 -8.11
CA GLU A 487 16.09 -23.60 -6.87
C GLU A 487 14.80 -22.77 -7.05
N TRP A 488 14.48 -22.33 -8.27
CA TRP A 488 13.29 -21.50 -8.56
C TRP A 488 12.15 -22.29 -9.21
N GLN A 489 12.45 -23.47 -9.74
CA GLN A 489 11.48 -24.34 -10.38
C GLN A 489 10.53 -24.93 -9.33
N PHE A 490 9.27 -25.17 -9.71
CA PHE A 490 8.32 -25.89 -8.87
C PHE A 490 7.86 -27.20 -9.56
N PRO A 491 7.37 -28.18 -8.78
CA PRO A 491 6.97 -29.48 -9.32
C PRO A 491 5.85 -29.35 -10.36
N ARG A 492 5.92 -30.16 -11.43
CA ARG A 492 4.94 -30.10 -12.52
C ARG A 492 3.54 -30.54 -12.07
N GLU A 493 3.46 -31.28 -10.98
CA GLU A 493 2.22 -31.71 -10.36
C GLU A 493 1.41 -30.53 -9.78
N ARG A 494 2.04 -29.36 -9.58
CA ARG A 494 1.35 -28.14 -9.15
C ARG A 494 0.29 -27.76 -10.19
N ASN A 495 -0.95 -27.59 -9.74
CA ASN A 495 -2.03 -27.13 -10.60
C ASN A 495 -1.89 -25.61 -10.78
N VAL A 496 -1.53 -25.18 -11.99
CA VAL A 496 -1.35 -23.77 -12.33
C VAL A 496 -2.38 -23.38 -13.39
N GLN A 497 -3.19 -22.36 -13.08
CA GLN A 497 -4.10 -21.75 -14.03
C GLN A 497 -3.69 -20.32 -14.32
N PHE A 498 -3.58 -19.98 -15.60
CA PHE A 498 -3.30 -18.62 -16.06
C PHE A 498 -4.61 -17.94 -16.42
N LYS A 499 -4.77 -16.71 -15.94
CA LYS A 499 -5.98 -15.91 -16.07
C LYS A 499 -5.63 -14.50 -16.52
N VAL A 500 -6.55 -13.85 -17.20
CA VAL A 500 -6.42 -12.44 -17.62
C VAL A 500 -7.27 -11.61 -16.66
N PRO A 501 -6.76 -10.49 -16.13
CA PRO A 501 -7.54 -9.59 -15.28
C PRO A 501 -8.84 -9.14 -15.97
N LYS A 502 -9.90 -8.94 -15.19
CA LYS A 502 -11.26 -8.71 -15.74
C LYS A 502 -11.36 -7.49 -16.64
N PHE A 503 -10.68 -6.39 -16.31
CA PHE A 503 -10.72 -5.18 -17.13
C PHE A 503 -10.02 -5.40 -18.47
N HIS A 504 -8.90 -6.12 -18.45
CA HIS A 504 -8.11 -6.38 -19.65
C HIS A 504 -8.72 -7.45 -20.54
N LEU A 505 -9.49 -8.40 -20.00
CA LEU A 505 -10.05 -9.52 -20.77
C LEU A 505 -10.88 -9.05 -21.98
N GLN A 506 -11.58 -7.92 -21.86
CA GLN A 506 -12.37 -7.35 -22.96
C GLN A 506 -11.53 -6.90 -24.16
N ALA A 507 -10.24 -6.59 -23.95
CA ALA A 507 -9.31 -6.22 -25.02
C ALA A 507 -8.71 -7.44 -25.76
N HIS A 508 -9.05 -8.66 -25.34
CA HIS A 508 -8.61 -9.89 -25.99
C HIS A 508 -9.64 -10.37 -27.03
N THR A 509 -9.22 -11.31 -27.88
CA THR A 509 -10.12 -11.98 -28.83
C THR A 509 -11.10 -12.89 -28.09
N GLU A 510 -12.30 -13.12 -28.64
CA GLU A 510 -13.37 -13.98 -28.07
C GLU A 510 -12.88 -15.34 -27.56
N LYS A 511 -11.93 -15.96 -28.26
CA LYS A 511 -11.30 -17.25 -27.86
C LYS A 511 -10.59 -17.21 -26.51
N CYS A 512 -10.25 -16.03 -26.00
CA CYS A 512 -9.59 -15.86 -24.72
C CYS A 512 -10.59 -15.73 -23.55
N PHE A 513 -11.87 -15.47 -23.78
CA PHE A 513 -12.79 -15.14 -22.70
C PHE A 513 -13.00 -16.33 -21.76
N ALA A 514 -13.57 -17.43 -22.24
CA ALA A 514 -13.88 -18.56 -21.37
C ALA A 514 -12.65 -19.22 -20.72
N PRO A 515 -11.51 -19.46 -21.41
CA PRO A 515 -10.38 -20.12 -20.77
C PRO A 515 -9.67 -19.25 -19.71
N TYR A 516 -9.62 -17.94 -19.94
CA TYR A 516 -8.81 -17.02 -19.11
C TYR A 516 -9.61 -16.18 -18.12
N THR A 517 -10.94 -16.26 -18.13
CA THR A 517 -11.79 -15.60 -17.13
C THR A 517 -11.69 -16.26 -15.76
N PHE A 518 -11.80 -15.45 -14.70
CA PHE A 518 -11.79 -15.92 -13.31
C PHE A 518 -13.12 -16.56 -12.92
N GLU A 519 -14.21 -16.11 -13.53
CA GLU A 519 -15.59 -16.52 -13.27
C GLU A 519 -15.81 -18.02 -13.48
N TYR A 520 -15.06 -18.63 -14.40
CA TYR A 520 -15.16 -20.05 -14.73
C TYR A 520 -14.03 -20.89 -14.11
N ALA A 521 -13.25 -20.31 -13.20
CA ALA A 521 -12.14 -21.00 -12.56
C ALA A 521 -12.59 -21.56 -11.20
N GLU A 522 -12.74 -22.89 -11.13
CA GLU A 522 -13.02 -23.57 -9.86
C GLU A 522 -12.01 -23.16 -8.79
N GLY A 523 -12.45 -22.87 -7.56
CA GLY A 523 -11.56 -22.66 -6.41
C GLY A 523 -10.83 -21.31 -6.33
N VAL A 524 -11.06 -20.38 -7.26
CA VAL A 524 -10.40 -19.06 -7.25
C VAL A 524 -11.11 -18.03 -6.35
N GLY A 525 -12.40 -18.21 -6.10
CA GLY A 525 -13.24 -17.27 -5.36
C GLY A 525 -13.54 -15.99 -6.15
N GLU A 526 -14.03 -14.94 -5.49
CA GLU A 526 -14.31 -13.66 -6.14
C GLU A 526 -13.03 -12.82 -6.22
N VAL A 527 -12.41 -12.81 -7.40
CA VAL A 527 -11.15 -12.08 -7.67
C VAL A 527 -11.22 -11.38 -9.03
N ASP A 528 -10.76 -10.13 -9.08
CA ASP A 528 -10.71 -9.34 -10.33
C ASP A 528 -9.37 -9.45 -11.09
N GLY A 529 -8.29 -9.84 -10.41
CA GLY A 529 -6.95 -9.92 -10.98
C GLY A 529 -6.19 -8.58 -11.06
N GLU A 530 -6.84 -7.45 -10.76
CA GLU A 530 -6.38 -6.05 -10.97
C GLU A 530 -5.60 -5.50 -9.76
N ALA A 531 -4.93 -6.37 -9.00
CA ALA A 531 -4.22 -5.93 -7.79
C ALA A 531 -3.04 -4.99 -8.10
N PRO A 532 -2.13 -5.30 -9.05
CA PRO A 532 -0.96 -4.48 -9.32
C PRO A 532 -1.30 -3.04 -9.72
N GLU A 533 -2.29 -2.82 -10.57
CA GLU A 533 -2.73 -1.51 -11.10
C GLU A 533 -3.09 -0.56 -9.96
N ARG A 534 -3.85 -1.07 -8.98
CA ARG A 534 -4.25 -0.31 -7.78
C ARG A 534 -3.07 -0.03 -6.88
N THR A 535 -2.13 -0.98 -6.75
CA THR A 535 -0.88 -0.71 -6.02
C THR A 535 -0.01 0.32 -6.73
N TRP A 536 -0.02 0.36 -8.07
CA TRP A 536 0.75 1.30 -8.88
C TRP A 536 0.25 2.73 -8.75
N ALA A 537 -1.06 2.96 -8.73
CA ALA A 537 -1.61 4.29 -8.50
C ALA A 537 -0.95 4.97 -7.28
N GLU A 538 -0.92 4.28 -6.14
CA GLU A 538 -0.32 4.80 -4.91
C GLU A 538 1.22 4.85 -4.95
N HIS A 539 1.89 3.85 -5.53
CA HIS A 539 3.36 3.85 -5.60
C HIS A 539 3.91 4.90 -6.56
N ASN A 540 3.13 5.31 -7.56
CA ASN A 540 3.51 6.37 -8.47
C ASN A 540 3.56 7.72 -7.75
N GLU A 541 2.62 7.98 -6.83
CA GLU A 541 2.67 9.16 -5.95
C GLU A 541 3.87 9.11 -5.01
N ALA A 542 4.22 7.91 -4.52
CA ALA A 542 5.36 7.70 -3.65
C ALA A 542 6.73 7.69 -4.36
N SER A 543 6.76 7.67 -5.70
CA SER A 543 7.94 7.35 -6.50
C SER A 543 9.12 8.30 -6.28
N SER A 544 8.85 9.59 -6.09
CA SER A 544 9.85 10.63 -5.78
C SER A 544 10.49 10.45 -4.40
N SER A 545 9.83 9.72 -3.50
CA SER A 545 10.17 9.65 -2.08
C SER A 545 10.84 8.32 -1.66
N LEU A 546 10.88 7.30 -2.53
CA LEU A 546 11.43 5.96 -2.24
C LEU A 546 10.81 5.30 -0.98
N SER A 547 9.53 5.56 -0.74
CA SER A 547 8.77 5.01 0.38
C SER A 547 8.22 3.61 0.07
N MET A 548 8.42 2.64 0.97
CA MET A 548 7.84 1.29 0.86
C MET A 548 7.27 0.83 2.20
N ILE A 549 6.02 1.22 2.51
CA ILE A 549 5.29 0.76 3.69
C ILE A 549 3.95 0.07 3.36
N TRP A 550 3.65 -0.09 2.08
CA TRP A 550 2.36 -0.55 1.58
C TRP A 550 1.83 -1.83 2.25
N ASN A 551 2.63 -2.90 2.25
CA ASN A 551 2.23 -4.17 2.85
C ASN A 551 1.84 -4.02 4.33
N TRP A 552 2.50 -3.13 5.08
CA TRP A 552 2.15 -2.87 6.49
C TRP A 552 0.83 -2.12 6.61
N LYS A 553 0.63 -1.04 5.83
CA LYS A 553 -0.63 -0.28 5.79
C LYS A 553 -1.82 -1.17 5.43
N LYS A 554 -1.66 -2.08 4.45
CA LYS A 554 -2.69 -3.06 4.14
C LYS A 554 -2.91 -4.03 5.28
N THR A 555 -1.84 -4.57 5.88
CA THR A 555 -1.96 -5.53 6.99
C THR A 555 -2.74 -4.96 8.18
N ILE A 556 -2.55 -3.69 8.55
CA ILE A 556 -3.30 -3.06 9.66
C ILE A 556 -4.77 -2.78 9.29
N ALA A 557 -5.07 -2.65 7.99
CA ALA A 557 -6.42 -2.40 7.48
C ALA A 557 -7.20 -3.68 7.13
N LEU A 558 -6.55 -4.85 7.16
CA LEU A 558 -7.23 -6.14 6.96
C LEU A 558 -8.18 -6.38 8.13
N GLY A 559 -9.47 -6.11 7.92
CA GLY A 559 -10.55 -6.41 8.84
C GLY A 559 -10.94 -7.89 8.84
N ILE A 560 -11.66 -8.31 9.87
CA ILE A 560 -12.24 -9.66 9.97
C ILE A 560 -13.46 -9.70 9.04
N SER A 561 -13.46 -10.61 8.06
CA SER A 561 -14.48 -10.64 6.99
C SER A 561 -15.81 -11.24 7.46
N ASN A 562 -16.87 -10.89 6.72
CA ASN A 562 -18.22 -11.45 6.82
C ASN A 562 -18.32 -12.88 6.25
N LEU A 563 -17.26 -13.69 6.34
CA LEU A 563 -17.19 -15.04 5.74
C LEU A 563 -18.42 -15.88 6.08
N VAL A 564 -18.89 -15.81 7.33
CA VAL A 564 -20.08 -16.55 7.80
C VAL A 564 -21.34 -16.18 7.04
N VAL A 565 -21.51 -14.91 6.66
CA VAL A 565 -22.68 -14.43 5.91
C VAL A 565 -22.65 -14.98 4.49
N TYR A 566 -21.50 -14.85 3.82
CA TYR A 566 -21.34 -15.34 2.44
C TYR A 566 -21.48 -16.86 2.36
N THR A 567 -20.85 -17.62 3.27
CA THR A 567 -20.97 -19.08 3.27
C THR A 567 -22.42 -19.51 3.41
N ARG A 568 -23.20 -18.89 4.32
CA ARG A 568 -24.62 -19.21 4.49
C ARG A 568 -25.45 -18.86 3.26
N ALA A 569 -25.21 -17.72 2.63
CA ALA A 569 -25.90 -17.31 1.42
C ALA A 569 -25.61 -18.26 0.25
N PHE A 570 -24.34 -18.63 0.04
CA PHE A 570 -23.94 -19.58 -1.00
C PHE A 570 -24.52 -20.98 -0.76
N SER A 571 -24.52 -21.47 0.48
CA SER A 571 -25.15 -22.76 0.80
C SER A 571 -26.65 -22.73 0.50
N ALA A 572 -27.36 -21.69 0.95
CA ALA A 572 -28.80 -21.55 0.70
C ALA A 572 -29.12 -21.45 -0.79
N PHE A 573 -28.33 -20.71 -1.56
CA PHE A 573 -28.47 -20.62 -3.02
C PHE A 573 -28.24 -21.96 -3.71
N THR A 574 -27.19 -22.69 -3.31
CA THR A 574 -26.86 -24.01 -3.86
C THR A 574 -27.95 -25.03 -3.56
N ASP A 575 -28.49 -25.01 -2.35
CA ASP A 575 -29.57 -25.91 -1.95
C ASP A 575 -30.85 -25.63 -2.74
N ALA A 576 -31.20 -24.35 -2.93
CA ALA A 576 -32.35 -23.95 -3.76
C ALA A 576 -32.20 -24.36 -5.23
N LEU A 577 -30.99 -24.23 -5.81
CA LEU A 577 -30.70 -24.67 -7.17
C LEU A 577 -30.89 -26.18 -7.35
N LYS A 578 -30.43 -26.98 -6.38
CA LYS A 578 -30.60 -28.44 -6.40
C LYS A 578 -32.06 -28.84 -6.31
N GLU A 579 -32.85 -28.11 -5.52
CA GLU A 579 -34.29 -28.36 -5.38
C GLU A 579 -35.06 -28.01 -6.66
N GLN A 580 -34.77 -26.87 -7.28
CA GLN A 580 -35.54 -26.34 -8.41
C GLN A 580 -35.09 -26.89 -9.77
N HIS A 581 -33.80 -27.12 -9.96
CA HIS A 581 -33.18 -27.45 -11.26
C HIS A 581 -32.31 -28.71 -11.23
N GLY A 582 -32.56 -29.65 -10.33
CA GLY A 582 -31.66 -30.77 -10.05
C GLY A 582 -31.24 -31.61 -11.28
N ARG A 583 -32.10 -31.80 -12.28
CA ARG A 583 -31.71 -32.51 -13.53
C ARG A 583 -30.79 -31.70 -14.43
N GLU A 584 -31.15 -30.45 -14.69
CA GLU A 584 -30.35 -29.53 -15.51
C GLU A 584 -28.97 -29.29 -14.87
N LEU A 585 -28.92 -29.20 -13.54
CA LEU A 585 -27.68 -29.05 -12.78
C LEU A 585 -26.70 -30.20 -13.04
N VAL A 586 -27.17 -31.45 -13.02
CA VAL A 586 -26.32 -32.64 -13.24
C VAL A 586 -25.75 -32.67 -14.66
N ASP A 587 -26.56 -32.31 -15.65
CA ASP A 587 -26.10 -32.25 -17.03
C ASP A 587 -25.09 -31.13 -17.24
N TRP A 588 -25.33 -29.95 -16.66
CA TRP A 588 -24.39 -28.82 -16.67
C TRP A 588 -23.08 -29.15 -15.94
N GLU A 589 -23.15 -29.75 -14.75
CA GLU A 589 -21.95 -30.19 -14.01
C GLU A 589 -21.10 -31.16 -14.83
N ARG A 590 -21.74 -32.08 -15.57
CA ARG A 590 -21.02 -32.99 -16.48
C ARG A 590 -20.36 -32.23 -17.62
N MET A 591 -21.08 -31.33 -18.28
CA MET A 591 -20.56 -30.52 -19.39
C MET A 591 -19.36 -29.66 -18.96
N VAL A 592 -19.48 -28.98 -17.82
CA VAL A 592 -18.40 -28.14 -17.26
C VAL A 592 -17.17 -28.98 -16.93
N ARG A 593 -17.33 -30.11 -16.23
CA ARG A 593 -16.21 -30.99 -15.89
C ARG A 593 -15.48 -31.55 -17.12
N GLU A 594 -16.23 -31.96 -18.15
CA GLU A 594 -15.64 -32.42 -19.41
C GLU A 594 -14.84 -31.31 -20.09
N TRP A 595 -15.39 -30.09 -20.12
CA TRP A 595 -14.73 -28.93 -20.69
C TRP A 595 -13.47 -28.54 -19.91
N GLU A 596 -13.53 -28.48 -18.57
CA GLU A 596 -12.37 -28.20 -17.71
C GLU A 596 -11.26 -29.23 -17.90
N GLN A 597 -11.60 -30.53 -18.02
CA GLN A 597 -10.62 -31.59 -18.31
C GLN A 597 -10.02 -31.49 -19.71
N ALA A 598 -10.77 -30.99 -20.69
CA ALA A 598 -10.25 -30.69 -22.03
C ALA A 598 -9.30 -29.49 -21.97
N MET A 599 -9.69 -28.41 -21.28
CA MET A 599 -8.86 -27.21 -21.08
C MET A 599 -7.56 -27.51 -20.32
N ALA A 600 -7.61 -28.38 -19.31
CA ALA A 600 -6.43 -28.84 -18.58
C ALA A 600 -5.41 -29.60 -19.47
N ARG A 601 -5.86 -30.12 -20.62
CA ARG A 601 -5.04 -30.77 -21.65
C ARG A 601 -4.71 -29.84 -22.83
N ASP A 602 -5.00 -28.55 -22.71
CA ASP A 602 -4.90 -27.55 -23.78
C ASP A 602 -5.69 -27.93 -25.07
N ASP A 603 -6.76 -28.72 -24.93
CA ASP A 603 -7.63 -29.08 -26.06
C ASP A 603 -8.68 -27.98 -26.34
N LEU A 604 -8.27 -26.99 -27.12
CA LEU A 604 -9.09 -25.83 -27.53
C LEU A 604 -10.24 -26.19 -28.50
N GLY A 605 -10.38 -27.46 -28.91
CA GLY A 605 -11.40 -27.89 -29.86
C GLY A 605 -12.75 -28.24 -29.23
N LYS A 606 -12.83 -28.40 -27.91
CA LYS A 606 -14.09 -28.72 -27.20
C LYS A 606 -14.97 -27.46 -27.09
N GLU A 607 -16.24 -27.59 -27.44
CA GLU A 607 -17.23 -26.51 -27.29
C GLU A 607 -17.30 -26.02 -25.84
N CYS A 608 -17.24 -24.70 -25.68
CA CYS A 608 -17.33 -24.05 -24.38
C CYS A 608 -18.79 -24.03 -23.91
N PRO A 609 -19.12 -24.59 -22.74
CA PRO A 609 -20.49 -24.59 -22.22
C PRO A 609 -20.98 -23.19 -21.85
N TYR A 610 -20.06 -22.22 -21.68
CA TYR A 610 -20.37 -20.85 -21.31
C TYR A 610 -20.50 -19.90 -22.50
N ASP A 611 -20.11 -20.33 -23.71
CA ASP A 611 -20.28 -19.51 -24.90
C ASP A 611 -21.76 -19.51 -25.26
N LEU A 612 -22.35 -18.32 -25.35
CA LEU A 612 -23.71 -18.19 -25.86
C LEU A 612 -23.72 -18.65 -27.32
N PRO A 613 -24.67 -19.51 -27.74
CA PRO A 613 -24.83 -19.85 -29.14
C PRO A 613 -24.91 -18.57 -29.96
N SER A 614 -24.08 -18.42 -30.99
CA SER A 614 -24.09 -17.20 -31.79
C SER A 614 -25.47 -17.04 -32.43
N SER A 615 -26.33 -16.21 -31.86
CA SER A 615 -27.64 -15.88 -32.42
C SER A 615 -27.52 -14.92 -33.61
N VAL A 616 -26.31 -14.42 -33.87
CA VAL A 616 -26.01 -13.59 -35.05
C VAL A 616 -25.95 -14.48 -36.29
N ILE A 617 -27.10 -14.59 -36.94
CA ILE A 617 -27.23 -15.07 -38.30
C ILE A 617 -26.58 -14.00 -39.21
N THR A 618 -25.30 -14.17 -39.53
CA THR A 618 -24.63 -13.32 -40.53
C THR A 618 -25.17 -13.62 -41.92
N LEU A 619 -25.26 -12.63 -42.81
CA LEU A 619 -25.59 -12.80 -44.23
C LEU A 619 -24.82 -13.93 -44.91
N ALA A 620 -23.52 -14.07 -44.61
CA ALA A 620 -22.69 -15.16 -45.12
C ALA A 620 -23.16 -16.57 -44.67
N LYS A 621 -23.69 -16.70 -43.44
CA LYS A 621 -24.28 -17.95 -42.94
C LYS A 621 -25.62 -18.25 -43.62
N ILE A 622 -26.43 -17.23 -43.93
CA ILE A 622 -27.68 -17.37 -44.69
C ILE A 622 -27.38 -17.84 -46.11
N LYS A 623 -26.46 -17.17 -46.81
CA LYS A 623 -26.04 -17.55 -48.17
C LYS A 623 -25.46 -18.96 -48.21
N LYS A 624 -24.65 -19.34 -47.21
CA LYS A 624 -24.14 -20.71 -47.09
C LYS A 624 -25.28 -21.73 -46.88
N ALA A 625 -26.24 -21.43 -46.01
CA ALA A 625 -27.38 -22.31 -45.75
C ALA A 625 -28.28 -22.48 -46.99
N LEU A 626 -28.52 -21.40 -47.75
CA LEU A 626 -29.25 -21.42 -49.01
C LEU A 626 -28.52 -22.26 -50.07
N ALA A 627 -27.21 -22.09 -50.21
CA ALA A 627 -26.38 -22.90 -51.10
C ALA A 627 -26.35 -24.40 -50.71
N ASP A 628 -26.27 -24.71 -49.41
CA ASP A 628 -26.32 -26.08 -48.91
C ASP A 628 -27.71 -26.73 -49.13
N GLU A 629 -28.79 -25.96 -49.08
CA GLU A 629 -30.15 -26.42 -49.40
C GLU A 629 -30.32 -26.69 -50.90
N GLU A 630 -29.79 -25.82 -51.74
CA GLU A 630 -29.81 -25.97 -53.20
C GLU A 630 -29.01 -27.20 -53.64
N HIS A 631 -27.80 -27.38 -53.10
CA HIS A 631 -27.01 -28.59 -53.33
C HIS A 631 -27.68 -29.89 -52.83
N LYS A 632 -28.54 -29.81 -51.80
CA LYS A 632 -29.36 -30.96 -51.35
C LYS A 632 -30.54 -31.24 -52.31
N ARG A 633 -31.13 -30.22 -52.92
CA ARG A 633 -32.20 -30.36 -53.93
C ARG A 633 -31.65 -30.91 -55.25
N GLU A 634 -30.47 -30.44 -55.67
CA GLU A 634 -29.74 -30.98 -56.81
C GLU A 634 -29.42 -32.48 -56.63
N LYS A 635 -28.95 -32.87 -55.45
CA LYS A 635 -28.69 -34.29 -55.11
C LYS A 635 -29.94 -35.17 -55.12
N LYS A 636 -31.14 -34.58 -54.96
CA LYS A 636 -32.43 -35.28 -55.05
C LYS A 636 -33.00 -35.32 -56.47
N GLY A 637 -32.34 -34.69 -57.45
CA GLY A 637 -32.79 -34.63 -58.84
C GLY A 637 -33.94 -33.65 -59.07
N GLU A 638 -34.21 -32.75 -58.13
CA GLU A 638 -35.28 -31.76 -58.19
C GLU A 638 -34.76 -30.44 -58.78
N ASN A 639 -34.33 -30.45 -60.04
CA ASN A 639 -33.96 -29.20 -60.74
C ASN A 639 -35.14 -28.70 -61.58
N ALA A 640 -35.56 -27.45 -61.35
CA ALA A 640 -36.36 -26.69 -62.29
C ALA A 640 -35.41 -25.81 -63.12
N GLU A 641 -35.50 -25.86 -64.45
CA GLU A 641 -34.75 -24.96 -65.34
C GLU A 641 -35.20 -23.50 -65.09
N GLY A 642 -34.36 -22.73 -64.38
CA GLY A 642 -34.56 -21.31 -64.07
C GLY A 642 -33.71 -20.85 -62.90
N THR A 643 -33.59 -19.53 -62.70
CA THR A 643 -32.92 -18.93 -61.53
C THR A 643 -33.58 -19.44 -60.26
N SER A 644 -32.84 -20.13 -59.39
CA SER A 644 -33.42 -20.67 -58.15
C SER A 644 -33.84 -19.53 -57.21
N MET A 645 -34.84 -19.78 -56.37
CA MET A 645 -35.24 -18.80 -55.33
C MET A 645 -34.08 -18.48 -54.37
N SER A 646 -33.14 -19.41 -54.18
CA SER A 646 -31.92 -19.23 -53.37
C SER A 646 -30.99 -18.18 -54.02
N THR A 647 -30.82 -18.24 -55.34
CA THR A 647 -30.07 -17.25 -56.11
C THR A 647 -30.75 -15.88 -56.09
N MET A 648 -32.06 -15.82 -56.31
CA MET A 648 -32.82 -14.56 -56.20
C MET A 648 -32.75 -13.93 -54.81
N LEU A 649 -32.87 -14.73 -53.75
CA LEU A 649 -32.75 -14.25 -52.37
C LEU A 649 -31.31 -13.78 -52.08
N SER A 650 -30.30 -14.48 -52.57
CA SER A 650 -28.90 -14.07 -52.40
C SER A 650 -28.60 -12.75 -53.12
N GLU A 651 -29.10 -12.57 -54.35
CA GLU A 651 -28.98 -11.32 -55.11
C GLU A 651 -29.75 -10.16 -54.44
N ALA A 652 -30.96 -10.40 -53.93
CA ALA A 652 -31.73 -9.39 -53.22
C ALA A 652 -31.01 -8.91 -51.94
N LEU A 653 -30.41 -9.84 -51.21
CA LEU A 653 -29.60 -9.54 -50.03
C LEU A 653 -28.32 -8.75 -50.40
N ASP A 654 -27.69 -9.06 -51.54
CA ASP A 654 -26.54 -8.29 -52.06
C ASP A 654 -26.92 -6.86 -52.48
N ILE A 655 -28.10 -6.67 -53.04
CA ILE A 655 -28.62 -5.33 -53.40
C ILE A 655 -28.89 -4.51 -52.13
N GLU A 656 -29.48 -5.12 -51.10
CA GLU A 656 -29.78 -4.47 -49.82
C GLU A 656 -28.50 -4.07 -49.06
N GLU A 657 -27.47 -4.93 -49.09
CA GLU A 657 -26.15 -4.64 -48.51
C GLU A 657 -25.46 -3.48 -49.23
N ASN A 658 -25.52 -3.45 -50.56
CA ASN A 658 -24.97 -2.35 -51.36
C ASN A 658 -25.71 -1.02 -51.15
N HIS A 659 -27.04 -1.05 -50.99
CA HIS A 659 -27.83 0.14 -50.63
C HIS A 659 -27.49 0.65 -49.22
N SER A 660 -27.35 -0.24 -48.25
CA SER A 660 -27.01 0.13 -46.87
C SER A 660 -25.61 0.75 -46.77
N ASN A 661 -24.64 0.20 -47.51
CA ASN A 661 -23.29 0.75 -47.60
C ASN A 661 -23.24 2.08 -48.36
N GLY A 662 -24.08 2.26 -49.39
CA GLY A 662 -24.23 3.54 -50.11
C GLY A 662 -24.77 4.67 -49.22
N LEU A 663 -25.79 4.39 -48.42
CA LEU A 663 -26.37 5.35 -47.47
C LEU A 663 -25.40 5.72 -46.33
N ALA A 664 -24.55 4.78 -45.89
CA ALA A 664 -23.51 5.06 -44.90
C ALA A 664 -22.42 6.00 -45.45
N VAL A 665 -22.08 5.90 -46.74
CA VAL A 665 -21.12 6.80 -47.41
C VAL A 665 -21.71 8.19 -47.62
N GLU A 666 -23.01 8.32 -47.91
CA GLU A 666 -23.69 9.62 -47.98
C GLU A 666 -23.80 10.30 -46.60
N ALA A 667 -24.05 9.55 -45.52
CA ALA A 667 -24.10 10.09 -44.16
C ALA A 667 -22.73 10.62 -43.67
N ILE A 668 -21.62 10.01 -44.11
CA ILE A 668 -20.26 10.50 -43.82
C ILE A 668 -19.95 11.78 -44.60
N ASN A 669 -20.49 11.96 -45.82
CA ASN A 669 -20.30 13.18 -46.60
C ASN A 669 -21.17 14.36 -46.12
N ILE A 670 -22.28 14.13 -45.42
CA ILE A 670 -23.17 15.19 -44.89
C ILE A 670 -22.67 15.74 -43.54
N SER A 671 -21.78 15.04 -42.83
CA SER A 671 -21.22 15.47 -41.54
C SER A 671 -19.87 16.20 -41.66
N GLY A 672 -19.43 16.48 -42.88
CA GLY A 672 -18.15 17.13 -43.22
C GLY A 672 -18.24 18.57 -43.75
N ASP A 673 -19.42 19.21 -43.72
CA ASP A 673 -19.61 20.64 -44.01
C ASP A 673 -19.96 21.45 -42.75
#